data_AF-A0A812QMB9-F1
#
_entry.id   AF-A0A812QMB9-F1
#
_cell.length_a   1.000
_cell.length_b   1.000
_cell.length_c   1.000
_cell.angle_alpha   90.00
_cell.angle_beta   90.00
_cell.angle_gamma   90.00
#
_symmetry.space_group_name_H-M   'P 1'
#
loop_
_entity.id
_entity.type
_entity.pdbx_description
1 polymer ?
#
loop_
_entity_poly.entity_id
_entity_poly.type
_entity_poly.pdbx_seq_one_letter_code
_entity_poly.pdbx_strand_id
1 'polypeptide(L)'
;SQQQAKEANMAADGAKDVEKGEQEQGDEKHGAWQDNSNLNIPKTFAAMARFNAAVMGTGDRMWFADMLYAMESLVPYIGNIDRVQEDCDVLMLTLAKYGQINLKEFRSVMFASLRSLLPTKWSNDHENAWAWFWTIVEKKVEENKKLPVYNHQCLRTFLARLDEETLEDFKLKVFDSFFANCEESQLYLRAANKRLMYIMGRILNIMSDIYTKTHQAVIALSALGLLHAGHGVPEDLVRPFVAAFMGGIKENCPDESIHDGLWWTLDLIGRIFIRTLSEGSTPVIIAINRNTSKAMKLAVANYPRGEREVILLTVQVGTESMSPLIWAVEKGALESAREILNDLLTLRADRARYYYGMEMLFTRHSDIISLLCTKAPSLLPTVFDGLIWRSKNVKNGMRRANYYIASLLRGEDGQLTDSLLDLIKQGDPEIICHPTERFTTIFCRAFLYIGSLGQLFAKHAYQTYRAVRQKQMTRLCCLPVPKYVLQTRQELTEVALMLLLMCLLCCEPVLHCLAVSSELLTNCCEYGEWQCNLIQTYNRLATFPMVLYFVLTSELVHLNVHLSVFSVICSCLMWEFLLYVAVLAFFAAAFASAIACLPQALAADSVHERDFSSWPLAFESLLSSAFNVYGSDNYEQIAVADEPMLKWFVMAFAACWHVYLMNLMVAQLCQRYNEIYHDARGNARLTRGINIYETSMPLISKKRWTAFVESLHLDEACELDEGDTGPRGA
;
A
#
# COMPACT_ATOMS: atom_id res chain seq x y z
N SER A 1 -52.92 -17.11 -1.63
CA SER A 1 -51.75 -16.58 -2.38
C SER A 1 -50.44 -17.22 -1.91
N GLN A 2 -50.39 -18.56 -1.84
CA GLN A 2 -49.22 -19.33 -1.38
C GLN A 2 -48.13 -19.53 -2.46
N GLN A 3 -48.26 -18.85 -3.60
CA GLN A 3 -47.28 -18.87 -4.69
C GLN A 3 -46.35 -17.65 -4.68
N GLN A 4 -46.68 -16.59 -3.92
CA GLN A 4 -45.79 -15.43 -3.70
C GLN A 4 -44.85 -15.59 -2.49
N ALA A 5 -45.02 -16.64 -1.68
CA ALA A 5 -44.12 -16.96 -0.56
C ALA A 5 -42.95 -17.89 -0.96
N LYS A 6 -42.97 -18.46 -2.18
CA LYS A 6 -41.89 -19.32 -2.71
C LYS A 6 -40.84 -18.58 -3.54
N GLU A 7 -41.15 -17.39 -4.05
CA GLU A 7 -40.18 -16.58 -4.81
C GLU A 7 -39.33 -15.66 -3.91
N ALA A 8 -39.76 -15.38 -2.67
CA ALA A 8 -39.00 -14.57 -1.72
C ALA A 8 -37.84 -15.31 -1.02
N ASN A 9 -37.85 -16.66 -1.00
CA ASN A 9 -36.78 -17.48 -0.40
C ASN A 9 -35.71 -17.95 -1.40
N MET A 10 -35.79 -17.60 -2.69
CA MET A 10 -34.74 -17.86 -3.68
C MET A 10 -33.85 -16.64 -3.98
N ALA A 11 -34.12 -15.48 -3.37
CA ALA A 11 -33.35 -14.25 -3.60
C ALA A 11 -32.44 -13.84 -2.41
N ALA A 12 -32.41 -14.63 -1.32
CA ALA A 12 -31.70 -14.26 -0.08
C ALA A 12 -30.41 -15.07 0.20
N ASP A 13 -30.08 -16.08 -0.61
CA ASP A 13 -28.89 -16.94 -0.42
C ASP A 13 -27.76 -16.66 -1.45
N GLY A 14 -27.83 -15.54 -2.16
CA GLY A 14 -26.89 -15.19 -3.24
C GLY A 14 -25.80 -14.17 -2.89
N ALA A 15 -25.62 -13.80 -1.62
CA ALA A 15 -24.67 -12.74 -1.25
C ALA A 15 -24.12 -12.94 0.17
N LYS A 16 -23.22 -13.91 0.32
CA LYS A 16 -22.19 -14.00 1.38
C LYS A 16 -21.36 -15.24 1.06
N ASP A 17 -20.23 -15.04 0.38
CA ASP A 17 -19.03 -15.90 0.38
C ASP A 17 -18.10 -15.47 -0.76
N VAL A 18 -17.62 -14.22 -0.68
CA VAL A 18 -16.41 -13.77 -1.38
C VAL A 18 -15.73 -12.75 -0.47
N GLU A 19 -15.06 -13.25 0.56
CA GLU A 19 -14.00 -12.52 1.27
C GLU A 19 -13.38 -13.47 2.30
N LYS A 20 -12.26 -14.07 1.92
CA LYS A 20 -11.09 -14.28 2.77
C LYS A 20 -9.97 -14.85 1.90
N GLY A 21 -9.08 -13.95 1.52
CA GLY A 21 -7.77 -14.31 1.02
C GLY A 21 -7.02 -15.12 2.07
N GLU A 22 -6.26 -16.09 1.57
CA GLU A 22 -5.28 -16.84 2.33
C GLU A 22 -4.16 -15.89 2.76
N GLN A 23 -4.30 -15.33 3.96
CA GLN A 23 -3.17 -14.88 4.77
C GLN A 23 -2.79 -16.05 5.68
N GLU A 24 -1.85 -16.88 5.24
CA GLU A 24 -1.10 -17.76 6.14
C GLU A 24 -0.02 -16.93 6.84
N GLN A 25 -0.38 -16.32 7.97
CA GLN A 25 0.59 -16.02 9.02
C GLN A 25 0.57 -17.20 10.00
N GLY A 26 1.75 -17.81 10.14
CA GLY A 26 1.95 -18.99 10.95
C GLY A 26 1.66 -18.76 12.43
N ASP A 27 1.02 -19.75 13.03
CA ASP A 27 1.30 -20.14 14.40
C ASP A 27 1.11 -21.66 14.53
N GLU A 28 2.22 -22.35 14.81
CA GLU A 28 2.29 -23.79 14.96
C GLU A 28 1.51 -24.25 16.20
N LYS A 29 0.33 -24.87 15.99
CA LYS A 29 -0.26 -25.79 16.96
C LYS A 29 -0.79 -27.03 16.26
N HIS A 30 0.01 -28.09 16.27
CA HIS A 30 -0.43 -29.44 15.93
C HIS A 30 -1.43 -29.96 16.99
N GLY A 31 -2.71 -29.69 16.75
CA GLY A 31 -3.82 -30.25 17.51
C GLY A 31 -4.42 -31.48 16.82
N ALA A 32 -4.86 -32.46 17.62
CA ALA A 32 -5.57 -33.65 17.14
C ALA A 32 -6.83 -33.27 16.33
N TRP A 33 -7.03 -33.98 15.21
CA TRP A 33 -8.08 -33.70 14.24
C TRP A 33 -9.47 -34.09 14.77
N GLN A 34 -10.39 -33.11 14.87
CA GLN A 34 -11.78 -33.35 15.29
C GLN A 34 -12.65 -33.82 14.12
N ASP A 35 -13.47 -34.84 14.42
CA ASP A 35 -14.49 -35.43 13.54
C ASP A 35 -15.56 -34.40 13.15
N ASN A 36 -15.82 -34.25 11.85
CA ASN A 36 -16.90 -33.41 11.35
C ASN A 36 -17.88 -34.27 10.51
N SER A 37 -19.00 -34.63 11.13
CA SER A 37 -19.99 -35.62 10.67
C SER A 37 -21.12 -35.03 9.81
N ASN A 38 -20.84 -34.01 8.98
CA ASN A 38 -21.78 -33.52 7.96
C ASN A 38 -21.21 -33.76 6.55
N LEU A 39 -21.81 -34.71 5.81
CA LEU A 39 -21.36 -35.20 4.50
C LEU A 39 -21.47 -34.14 3.39
N ASN A 40 -20.46 -33.27 3.30
CA ASN A 40 -20.08 -32.62 2.05
C ASN A 40 -18.97 -33.49 1.42
N ILE A 41 -19.25 -34.19 0.32
CA ILE A 41 -18.26 -35.04 -0.36
C ILE A 41 -17.12 -34.12 -0.88
N PRO A 42 -15.86 -34.33 -0.46
CA PRO A 42 -14.75 -33.49 -0.89
C PRO A 42 -14.55 -33.49 -2.42
N LYS A 43 -14.04 -32.40 -2.98
CA LYS A 43 -13.80 -32.26 -4.44
C LYS A 43 -12.32 -32.19 -4.84
N THR A 44 -11.42 -32.04 -3.88
CA THR A 44 -9.97 -32.02 -4.13
C THR A 44 -9.31 -33.31 -3.66
N PHE A 45 -8.19 -33.69 -4.27
CA PHE A 45 -7.45 -34.90 -3.89
C PHE A 45 -7.03 -34.88 -2.42
N ALA A 46 -6.42 -33.79 -1.96
CA ALA A 46 -5.98 -33.65 -0.57
C ALA A 46 -7.15 -33.77 0.43
N ALA A 47 -8.30 -33.14 0.16
CA ALA A 47 -9.46 -33.22 1.05
C ALA A 47 -10.10 -34.61 1.04
N MET A 48 -10.19 -35.26 -0.14
CA MET A 48 -10.70 -36.64 -0.24
C MET A 48 -9.78 -37.64 0.46
N ALA A 49 -8.46 -37.46 0.35
CA ALA A 49 -7.48 -38.31 1.02
C ALA A 49 -7.56 -38.18 2.55
N ARG A 50 -7.75 -36.97 3.08
CA ARG A 50 -8.00 -36.78 4.52
C ARG A 50 -9.29 -37.46 4.97
N PHE A 51 -10.37 -37.33 4.19
CA PHE A 51 -11.63 -37.99 4.47
C PHE A 51 -11.50 -39.52 4.48
N ASN A 52 -10.89 -40.11 3.44
CA ASN A 52 -10.71 -41.57 3.38
C ASN A 52 -9.71 -42.09 4.42
N ALA A 53 -8.68 -41.33 4.78
CA ALA A 53 -7.80 -41.68 5.90
C ALA A 53 -8.60 -41.79 7.21
N ALA A 54 -9.47 -40.83 7.50
CA ALA A 54 -10.34 -40.87 8.68
C ALA A 54 -11.27 -42.10 8.65
N VAL A 55 -11.93 -42.36 7.52
CA VAL A 55 -12.83 -43.52 7.34
C VAL A 55 -12.08 -44.85 7.50
N MET A 56 -10.82 -44.93 7.08
CA MET A 56 -9.98 -46.12 7.19
C MET A 56 -9.30 -46.29 8.56
N GLY A 57 -9.54 -45.38 9.51
CA GLY A 57 -8.94 -45.40 10.84
C GLY A 57 -7.46 -44.98 10.87
N THR A 58 -7.02 -44.22 9.86
CA THR A 58 -5.63 -43.79 9.66
C THR A 58 -5.50 -42.25 9.64
N GLY A 59 -6.54 -41.52 10.06
CA GLY A 59 -6.60 -40.06 10.03
C GLY A 59 -5.75 -39.37 11.10
N ASP A 60 -5.30 -40.10 12.12
CA ASP A 60 -4.42 -39.63 13.19
C ASP A 60 -2.94 -39.58 12.78
N ARG A 61 -2.59 -40.17 11.62
CA ARG A 61 -1.23 -40.22 11.10
C ARG A 61 -0.77 -38.85 10.60
N MET A 62 -0.01 -38.12 11.42
CA MET A 62 0.50 -36.78 11.07
C MET A 62 1.31 -36.75 9.75
N TRP A 63 2.08 -37.79 9.47
CA TRP A 63 2.91 -37.90 8.27
C TRP A 63 2.12 -38.00 6.94
N PHE A 64 0.80 -38.24 7.00
CA PHE A 64 -0.05 -38.20 5.80
C PHE A 64 -0.08 -36.81 5.17
N ALA A 65 -0.02 -35.75 5.97
CA ALA A 65 -0.02 -34.37 5.45
C ALA A 65 1.21 -34.09 4.57
N ASP A 66 2.39 -34.48 5.05
CA ASP A 66 3.66 -34.33 4.30
C ASP A 66 3.67 -35.17 3.03
N MET A 67 3.09 -36.37 3.07
CA MET A 67 2.93 -37.20 1.89
C MET A 67 1.99 -36.55 0.87
N LEU A 68 0.84 -36.01 1.31
CA LEU A 68 -0.09 -35.29 0.43
C LEU A 68 0.56 -34.06 -0.21
N TYR A 69 1.34 -33.31 0.56
CA TYR A 69 2.12 -32.18 0.04
C TYR A 69 3.14 -32.64 -1.02
N ALA A 70 3.89 -33.71 -0.75
CA ALA A 70 4.87 -34.25 -1.70
C ALA A 70 4.24 -34.73 -3.02
N MET A 71 2.99 -35.21 -2.99
CA MET A 71 2.27 -35.66 -4.20
C MET A 71 2.06 -34.52 -5.21
N GLU A 72 1.96 -33.27 -4.76
CA GLU A 72 1.82 -32.11 -5.66
C GLU A 72 3.08 -31.90 -6.52
N SER A 73 4.25 -32.30 -6.02
CA SER A 73 5.52 -32.26 -6.77
C SER A 73 5.81 -33.58 -7.48
N LEU A 74 5.62 -34.74 -6.84
CA LEU A 74 5.99 -36.03 -7.40
C LEU A 74 5.21 -36.40 -8.67
N VAL A 75 3.91 -36.10 -8.72
CA VAL A 75 3.03 -36.55 -9.81
C VAL A 75 3.33 -35.83 -11.14
N PRO A 76 3.41 -34.48 -11.20
CA PRO A 76 3.71 -33.77 -12.46
C PRO A 76 5.06 -34.16 -13.07
N TYR A 77 6.05 -34.53 -12.24
CA TYR A 77 7.41 -34.78 -12.67
C TYR A 77 7.80 -36.25 -12.76
N ILE A 78 6.86 -37.19 -12.70
CA ILE A 78 7.17 -38.64 -12.73
C ILE A 78 7.99 -39.08 -13.97
N GLY A 79 7.90 -38.34 -15.07
CA GLY A 79 8.69 -38.58 -16.29
C GLY A 79 10.16 -38.14 -16.19
N ASN A 80 10.54 -37.40 -15.14
CA ASN A 80 11.90 -36.94 -14.88
C ASN A 80 12.46 -37.66 -13.65
N ILE A 81 13.28 -38.69 -13.88
CA ILE A 81 13.82 -39.57 -12.82
C ILE A 81 14.65 -38.78 -11.80
N ASP A 82 15.45 -37.80 -12.25
CA ASP A 82 16.29 -36.99 -11.37
C ASP A 82 15.44 -36.12 -10.44
N ARG A 83 14.34 -35.56 -10.99
CA ARG A 83 13.38 -34.76 -10.20
C ARG A 83 12.64 -35.61 -9.17
N VAL A 84 12.19 -36.80 -9.55
CA VAL A 84 11.54 -37.75 -8.63
C VAL A 84 12.50 -38.20 -7.54
N GLN A 85 13.78 -38.42 -7.87
CA GLN A 85 14.80 -38.77 -6.89
C GLN A 85 14.99 -37.65 -5.87
N GLU A 86 15.15 -36.40 -6.32
CA GLU A 86 15.26 -35.23 -5.45
C GLU A 86 14.04 -35.07 -4.53
N ASP A 87 12.82 -35.14 -5.08
CA ASP A 87 11.60 -35.01 -4.29
C ASP A 87 11.44 -36.18 -3.29
N CYS A 88 11.85 -37.40 -3.66
CA CYS A 88 11.90 -38.53 -2.73
C CYS A 88 12.95 -38.32 -1.62
N ASP A 89 14.11 -37.74 -1.93
CA ASP A 89 15.15 -37.41 -0.95
C ASP A 89 14.63 -36.38 0.08
N VAL A 90 13.92 -35.34 -0.39
CA VAL A 90 13.27 -34.34 0.47
C VAL A 90 12.13 -34.96 1.30
N LEU A 91 11.30 -35.80 0.67
CA LEU A 91 10.24 -36.52 1.37
C LEU A 91 10.83 -37.41 2.47
N MET A 92 11.92 -38.13 2.22
CA MET A 92 12.59 -38.95 3.24
C MET A 92 13.09 -38.15 4.43
N LEU A 93 13.69 -36.97 4.20
CA LEU A 93 14.11 -36.08 5.28
C LEU A 93 12.93 -35.62 6.14
N THR A 94 11.81 -35.31 5.49
CA THR A 94 10.57 -34.91 6.16
C THR A 94 9.99 -36.07 6.97
N LEU A 95 9.96 -37.26 6.36
CA LEU A 95 9.44 -38.47 6.97
C LEU A 95 10.31 -38.98 8.12
N ALA A 96 11.63 -38.79 8.09
CA ALA A 96 12.56 -39.28 9.12
C ALA A 96 12.27 -38.76 10.55
N LYS A 97 11.48 -37.69 10.67
CA LYS A 97 11.02 -37.14 11.95
C LYS A 97 9.96 -38.03 12.61
N TYR A 98 9.31 -38.89 11.84
CA TYR A 98 8.32 -39.85 12.32
C TYR A 98 8.97 -41.21 12.53
N GLY A 99 8.66 -41.87 13.66
CA GLY A 99 9.30 -43.13 14.04
C GLY A 99 8.92 -44.33 13.16
N GLN A 100 7.62 -44.67 13.10
CA GLN A 100 7.12 -45.77 12.27
C GLN A 100 6.19 -45.22 11.19
N ILE A 101 6.51 -45.55 9.93
CA ILE A 101 5.78 -45.12 8.74
C ILE A 101 5.39 -46.37 7.96
N ASN A 102 4.14 -46.41 7.52
CA ASN A 102 3.61 -47.52 6.73
C ASN A 102 3.10 -47.01 5.38
N LEU A 103 3.98 -47.01 4.37
CA LEU A 103 3.66 -46.51 3.04
C LEU A 103 2.50 -47.28 2.37
N LYS A 104 2.27 -48.55 2.74
CA LYS A 104 1.13 -49.34 2.21
C LYS A 104 -0.23 -48.81 2.69
N GLU A 105 -0.26 -48.21 3.88
CA GLU A 105 -1.45 -47.58 4.45
C GLU A 105 -1.83 -46.36 3.60
N PHE A 106 -0.86 -45.49 3.30
CA PHE A 106 -1.08 -44.33 2.43
C PHE A 106 -1.48 -44.75 1.02
N ARG A 107 -0.84 -45.78 0.44
CA ARG A 107 -1.24 -46.35 -0.86
C ARG A 107 -2.74 -46.63 -0.90
N SER A 108 -3.25 -47.30 0.13
CA SER A 108 -4.65 -47.72 0.19
C SER A 108 -5.59 -46.50 0.23
N VAL A 109 -5.24 -45.47 1.01
CA VAL A 109 -5.98 -44.20 1.08
C VAL A 109 -5.92 -43.42 -0.23
N MET A 110 -4.76 -43.36 -0.89
CA MET A 110 -4.59 -42.71 -2.20
C MET A 110 -5.54 -43.32 -3.23
N PHE A 111 -5.55 -44.66 -3.35
CA PHE A 111 -6.44 -45.37 -4.28
C PHE A 111 -7.92 -45.17 -3.95
N ALA A 112 -8.31 -45.26 -2.68
CA ALA A 112 -9.70 -44.99 -2.27
C ALA A 112 -10.15 -43.57 -2.68
N SER A 113 -9.24 -42.60 -2.56
CA SER A 113 -9.51 -41.19 -2.83
C SER A 113 -9.62 -40.86 -4.30
N LEU A 114 -8.72 -41.40 -5.12
CA LEU A 114 -8.77 -41.22 -6.57
C LEU A 114 -10.03 -41.87 -7.17
N ARG A 115 -10.39 -43.08 -6.71
CA ARG A 115 -11.64 -43.75 -7.13
C ARG A 115 -12.88 -42.95 -6.74
N SER A 116 -12.89 -42.35 -5.55
CA SER A 116 -14.01 -41.54 -5.06
C SER A 116 -14.19 -40.23 -5.82
N LEU A 117 -13.09 -39.62 -6.29
CA LEU A 117 -13.14 -38.37 -7.06
C LEU A 117 -13.46 -38.58 -8.54
N LEU A 118 -13.11 -39.73 -9.11
CA LEU A 118 -13.25 -40.01 -10.54
C LEU A 118 -14.07 -41.29 -10.84
N PRO A 119 -15.23 -41.53 -10.21
CA PRO A 119 -15.92 -42.83 -10.26
C PRO A 119 -16.36 -43.22 -11.68
N THR A 120 -16.64 -42.25 -12.56
CA THR A 120 -17.07 -42.49 -13.94
C THR A 120 -15.93 -42.60 -14.95
N LYS A 121 -14.73 -42.13 -14.59
CA LYS A 121 -13.55 -42.13 -15.47
C LYS A 121 -12.50 -43.17 -15.05
N TRP A 122 -12.52 -43.60 -13.79
CA TRP A 122 -11.56 -44.55 -13.26
C TRP A 122 -11.66 -45.89 -13.99
N SER A 123 -10.51 -46.39 -14.45
CA SER A 123 -10.41 -47.63 -15.21
C SER A 123 -9.23 -48.46 -14.70
N ASN A 124 -9.14 -49.71 -15.16
CA ASN A 124 -7.99 -50.57 -14.85
C ASN A 124 -6.65 -49.97 -15.31
N ASP A 125 -6.65 -49.17 -16.38
CA ASP A 125 -5.44 -48.50 -16.86
C ASP A 125 -4.98 -47.41 -15.88
N HIS A 126 -5.93 -46.64 -15.32
CA HIS A 126 -5.62 -45.66 -14.26
C HIS A 126 -5.09 -46.38 -13.01
N GLU A 127 -5.73 -47.48 -12.62
CA GLU A 127 -5.32 -48.30 -11.47
C GLU A 127 -3.86 -48.79 -11.63
N ASN A 128 -3.52 -49.33 -12.81
CA ASN A 128 -2.18 -49.81 -13.12
C ASN A 128 -1.15 -48.66 -13.16
N ALA A 129 -1.50 -47.51 -13.74
CA ALA A 129 -0.60 -46.36 -13.82
C ALA A 129 -0.26 -45.79 -12.43
N TRP A 130 -1.27 -45.62 -11.56
CA TRP A 130 -1.04 -45.17 -10.18
C TRP A 130 -0.30 -46.19 -9.33
N ALA A 131 -0.52 -47.50 -9.57
CA ALA A 131 0.22 -48.56 -8.89
C ALA A 131 1.69 -48.56 -9.28
N TRP A 132 1.98 -48.37 -10.57
CA TRP A 132 3.33 -48.21 -11.08
C TRP A 132 4.03 -46.98 -10.49
N PHE A 133 3.38 -45.82 -10.53
CA PHE A 133 3.86 -44.58 -9.90
C PHE A 133 4.23 -44.82 -8.43
N TRP A 134 3.31 -45.40 -7.65
CA TRP A 134 3.52 -45.58 -6.22
C TRP A 134 4.65 -46.57 -5.93
N THR A 135 4.79 -47.63 -6.73
CA THR A 135 5.88 -48.60 -6.55
C THR A 135 7.25 -47.95 -6.69
N ILE A 136 7.40 -46.93 -7.54
CA ILE A 136 8.65 -46.17 -7.68
C ILE A 136 8.93 -45.36 -6.41
N VAL A 137 7.96 -44.58 -5.95
CA VAL A 137 8.09 -43.73 -4.74
C VAL A 137 8.33 -44.60 -3.51
N GLU A 138 7.52 -45.63 -3.30
CA GLU A 138 7.62 -46.55 -2.16
C GLU A 138 8.98 -47.23 -2.12
N LYS A 139 9.46 -47.75 -3.26
CA LYS A 139 10.77 -48.38 -3.35
C LYS A 139 11.90 -47.40 -2.96
N LYS A 140 11.90 -46.19 -3.52
CA LYS A 140 12.95 -45.19 -3.27
C LYS A 140 12.98 -44.74 -1.81
N VAL A 141 11.83 -44.46 -1.22
CA VAL A 141 11.73 -44.03 0.19
C VAL A 141 12.17 -45.16 1.12
N GLU A 142 11.75 -46.40 0.85
CA GLU A 142 12.03 -47.54 1.73
C GLU A 142 13.49 -48.00 1.67
N GLU A 143 14.12 -48.00 0.49
CA GLU A 143 15.54 -48.35 0.30
C GLU A 143 16.46 -47.37 1.05
N ASN A 144 16.08 -46.10 1.13
CA ASN A 144 16.94 -45.02 1.62
C ASN A 144 16.52 -44.45 2.98
N LYS A 145 15.49 -44.99 3.64
CA LYS A 145 14.93 -44.47 4.91
C LYS A 145 15.92 -44.28 6.07
N LYS A 146 17.08 -44.96 6.04
CA LYS A 146 18.12 -44.86 7.07
C LYS A 146 19.13 -43.73 6.79
N LEU A 147 19.21 -43.24 5.56
CA LEU A 147 20.17 -42.22 5.15
C LEU A 147 20.01 -40.91 5.92
N PRO A 148 18.79 -40.36 6.15
CA PRO A 148 18.64 -39.11 6.88
C PRO A 148 19.31 -39.09 8.25
N VAL A 149 19.12 -40.14 9.05
CA VAL A 149 19.67 -40.24 10.41
C VAL A 149 21.18 -40.39 10.37
N TYR A 150 21.69 -41.26 9.50
CA TYR A 150 23.13 -41.50 9.34
C TYR A 150 23.86 -40.25 8.83
N ASN A 151 23.36 -39.63 7.75
CA ASN A 151 23.99 -38.46 7.14
C ASN A 151 23.95 -37.23 8.06
N HIS A 152 22.86 -37.04 8.81
CA HIS A 152 22.79 -35.99 9.82
C HIS A 152 23.85 -36.19 10.92
N GLN A 153 24.07 -37.45 11.34
CA GLN A 153 25.12 -37.76 12.31
C GLN A 153 26.52 -37.48 11.73
N CYS A 154 26.79 -37.84 10.47
CA CYS A 154 28.03 -37.49 9.77
C CYS A 154 28.28 -35.97 9.78
N LEU A 155 27.25 -35.17 9.48
CA LEU A 155 27.34 -33.71 9.51
C LEU A 155 27.62 -33.16 10.91
N ARG A 156 26.91 -33.65 11.93
CA ARG A 156 27.14 -33.25 13.32
C ARG A 156 28.54 -33.59 13.78
N THR A 157 29.03 -34.78 13.43
CA THR A 157 30.40 -35.21 13.75
C THR A 157 31.44 -34.34 13.04
N PHE A 158 31.22 -33.99 11.77
CA PHE A 158 32.11 -33.07 11.05
C PHE A 158 32.16 -31.69 11.70
N LEU A 159 30.99 -31.08 11.97
CA LEU A 159 30.92 -29.75 12.58
C LEU A 159 31.52 -29.72 13.99
N ALA A 160 31.36 -30.80 14.77
CA ALA A 160 31.95 -30.89 16.11
C ALA A 160 33.48 -31.06 16.12
N ARG A 161 34.09 -31.45 14.99
CA ARG A 161 35.55 -31.61 14.85
C ARG A 161 36.26 -30.31 14.47
N LEU A 162 35.54 -29.32 13.94
CA LEU A 162 36.11 -28.02 13.58
C LEU A 162 36.05 -27.09 14.79
N ASP A 163 37.20 -26.69 15.33
CA ASP A 163 37.27 -25.57 16.26
C ASP A 163 37.11 -24.23 15.52
N GLU A 164 37.05 -23.12 16.26
CA GLU A 164 36.74 -21.82 15.68
C GLU A 164 37.80 -21.38 14.65
N GLU A 165 39.08 -21.59 14.95
CA GLU A 165 40.19 -21.24 14.05
C GLU A 165 40.19 -22.11 12.78
N THR A 166 40.05 -23.44 12.90
CA THR A 166 39.99 -24.34 11.74
C THR A 166 38.75 -24.08 10.91
N LEU A 167 37.62 -23.73 11.53
CA LEU A 167 36.39 -23.39 10.83
C LEU A 167 36.55 -22.10 10.00
N GLU A 168 37.24 -21.10 10.51
CA GLU A 168 37.52 -19.86 9.77
C GLU A 168 38.41 -20.11 8.55
N ASP A 169 39.49 -20.88 8.74
CA ASP A 169 40.42 -21.27 7.66
C ASP A 169 39.72 -22.14 6.60
N PHE A 170 38.95 -23.15 7.02
CA PHE A 170 38.13 -23.99 6.13
C PHE A 170 37.23 -23.16 5.23
N LYS A 171 36.54 -22.16 5.80
CA LYS A 171 35.58 -21.34 5.05
C LYS A 171 36.23 -20.57 3.88
N LEU A 172 37.45 -20.10 4.06
CA LEU A 172 38.19 -19.37 3.03
C LEU A 172 38.83 -20.31 2.02
N LYS A 173 39.47 -21.39 2.47
CA LYS A 173 40.13 -22.37 1.60
C LYS A 173 39.20 -22.99 0.57
N VAL A 174 37.92 -23.21 0.90
CA VAL A 174 36.93 -23.70 -0.07
C VAL A 174 36.76 -22.71 -1.23
N PHE A 175 36.70 -21.40 -0.95
CA PHE A 175 36.61 -20.39 -2.01
C PHE A 175 37.92 -20.24 -2.78
N ASP A 176 39.08 -20.31 -2.11
CA ASP A 176 40.38 -20.27 -2.79
C ASP A 176 40.52 -21.44 -3.77
N SER A 177 40.16 -22.65 -3.35
CA SER A 177 40.12 -23.84 -4.20
C SER A 177 39.11 -23.70 -5.34
N PHE A 178 37.92 -23.15 -5.07
CA PHE A 178 36.91 -22.92 -6.10
C PHE A 178 37.38 -21.91 -7.15
N PHE A 179 37.95 -20.78 -6.74
CA PHE A 179 38.46 -19.76 -7.64
C PHE A 179 39.71 -20.20 -8.42
N ALA A 180 40.53 -21.07 -7.85
CA ALA A 180 41.68 -21.67 -8.53
C ALA A 180 41.27 -22.70 -9.58
N ASN A 181 40.23 -23.50 -9.31
CA ASN A 181 39.76 -24.55 -10.22
C ASN A 181 38.71 -24.07 -11.24
N CYS A 182 38.05 -22.94 -10.97
CA CYS A 182 37.01 -22.36 -11.81
C CYS A 182 37.14 -20.83 -11.85
N GLU A 183 38.07 -20.33 -12.66
CA GLU A 183 38.36 -18.89 -12.76
C GLU A 183 37.14 -18.05 -13.16
N GLU A 184 36.24 -18.59 -13.99
CA GLU A 184 35.01 -17.92 -14.43
C GLU A 184 34.10 -17.51 -13.26
N SER A 185 34.12 -18.27 -12.16
CA SER A 185 33.31 -17.97 -10.98
C SER A 185 33.63 -16.59 -10.37
N GLN A 186 34.82 -16.05 -10.58
CA GLN A 186 35.22 -14.73 -10.11
C GLN A 186 34.45 -13.58 -10.79
N LEU A 187 33.85 -13.82 -11.96
CA LEU A 187 32.98 -12.86 -12.64
C LEU A 187 31.67 -12.64 -11.88
N TYR A 188 31.20 -13.66 -11.16
CA TYR A 188 29.92 -13.66 -10.47
C TYR A 188 30.06 -13.48 -8.95
N LEU A 189 31.18 -13.92 -8.38
CA LEU A 189 31.43 -13.86 -6.94
C LEU A 189 32.76 -13.15 -6.65
N ARG A 190 32.68 -11.82 -6.44
CA ARG A 190 33.80 -11.01 -5.95
C ARG A 190 33.40 -10.28 -4.67
N ALA A 191 33.93 -10.73 -3.54
CA ALA A 191 33.58 -10.18 -2.23
C ALA A 191 34.76 -10.19 -1.28
N ALA A 192 34.72 -9.35 -0.25
CA ALA A 192 35.72 -9.37 0.82
C ALA A 192 35.68 -10.70 1.59
N ASN A 193 36.83 -11.15 2.11
CA ASN A 193 36.97 -12.41 2.85
C ASN A 193 35.91 -12.57 3.94
N LYS A 194 35.63 -11.51 4.72
CA LYS A 194 34.58 -11.52 5.75
C LYS A 194 33.20 -11.88 5.19
N ARG A 195 32.87 -11.42 3.98
CA ARG A 195 31.60 -11.74 3.31
C ARG A 195 31.59 -13.18 2.80
N LEU A 196 32.70 -13.67 2.26
CA LEU A 196 32.83 -15.07 1.84
C LEU A 196 32.68 -16.03 3.04
N MET A 197 33.33 -15.75 4.16
CA MET A 197 33.18 -16.52 5.40
C MET A 197 31.73 -16.53 5.90
N TYR A 198 31.04 -15.38 5.82
CA TYR A 198 29.62 -15.29 6.15
C TYR A 198 28.77 -16.18 5.24
N ILE A 199 29.00 -16.14 3.92
CA ILE A 199 28.28 -16.97 2.95
C ILE A 199 28.51 -18.46 3.25
N MET A 200 29.75 -18.87 3.49
CA MET A 200 30.05 -20.27 3.83
C MET A 200 29.37 -20.70 5.14
N GLY A 201 29.36 -19.83 6.16
CA GLY A 201 28.61 -20.08 7.38
C GLY A 201 27.11 -20.28 7.13
N ARG A 202 26.52 -19.52 6.20
CA ARG A 202 25.12 -19.70 5.79
C ARG A 202 24.90 -21.04 5.08
N ILE A 203 25.84 -21.48 4.24
CA ILE A 203 25.73 -22.79 3.57
C ILE A 203 25.79 -23.92 4.59
N LEU A 204 26.71 -23.86 5.57
CA LEU A 204 26.78 -24.85 6.66
C LEU A 204 25.50 -24.87 7.51
N ASN A 205 24.90 -23.72 7.76
CA ASN A 205 23.60 -23.66 8.43
C ASN A 205 22.50 -24.33 7.59
N ILE A 206 22.45 -24.08 6.28
CA ILE A 206 21.50 -24.74 5.37
C ILE A 206 21.70 -26.26 5.38
N MET A 207 22.95 -26.74 5.40
CA MET A 207 23.26 -28.17 5.52
C MET A 207 22.70 -28.79 6.81
N SER A 208 22.66 -28.03 7.91
CA SER A 208 22.04 -28.48 9.17
C SER A 208 20.51 -28.38 9.11
N ASP A 209 19.99 -27.28 8.56
CA ASP A 209 18.56 -26.99 8.47
C ASP A 209 17.84 -27.97 7.53
N ILE A 210 18.51 -28.55 6.53
CA ILE A 210 17.88 -29.55 5.63
C ILE A 210 17.37 -30.79 6.40
N TYR A 211 18.00 -31.12 7.54
CA TYR A 211 17.59 -32.23 8.42
C TYR A 211 16.59 -31.82 9.49
N THR A 212 16.76 -30.63 10.08
CA THR A 212 15.93 -30.19 11.22
C THR A 212 14.67 -29.44 10.77
N LYS A 213 14.81 -28.60 9.73
CA LYS A 213 13.81 -27.68 9.19
C LYS A 213 13.67 -27.84 7.66
N THR A 214 13.57 -29.08 7.19
CA THR A 214 13.57 -29.48 5.77
C THR A 214 12.77 -28.56 4.84
N HIS A 215 11.49 -28.31 5.09
CA HIS A 215 10.66 -27.44 4.25
C HIS A 215 11.21 -26.01 4.16
N GLN A 216 11.56 -25.40 5.30
CA GLN A 216 12.11 -24.04 5.33
C GLN A 216 13.45 -23.96 4.59
N ALA A 217 14.30 -24.99 4.73
CA ALA A 217 15.56 -25.05 4.01
C ALA A 217 15.35 -25.15 2.48
N VAL A 218 14.43 -26.01 2.02
CA VAL A 218 14.09 -26.17 0.58
C VAL A 218 13.51 -24.87 0.01
N ILE A 219 12.63 -24.20 0.76
CA ILE A 219 12.07 -22.88 0.38
C ILE A 219 13.19 -21.85 0.24
N ALA A 220 14.04 -21.72 1.26
CA ALA A 220 15.16 -20.78 1.25
C ALA A 220 16.15 -21.05 0.11
N LEU A 221 16.43 -22.33 -0.19
CA LEU A 221 17.25 -22.76 -1.32
C LEU A 221 16.62 -22.42 -2.66
N SER A 222 15.31 -22.59 -2.79
CA SER A 222 14.57 -22.28 -4.03
C SER A 222 14.53 -20.79 -4.31
N ALA A 223 14.28 -19.98 -3.27
CA ALA A 223 14.36 -18.52 -3.35
C ALA A 223 15.77 -18.06 -3.73
N LEU A 224 16.80 -18.69 -3.15
CA LEU A 224 18.19 -18.38 -3.47
C LEU A 224 18.53 -18.75 -4.92
N GLY A 225 18.05 -19.88 -5.43
CA GLY A 225 18.26 -20.28 -6.83
C GLY A 225 17.59 -19.32 -7.82
N LEU A 226 16.35 -18.89 -7.54
CA LEU A 226 15.66 -17.86 -8.31
C LEU A 226 16.43 -16.53 -8.33
N LEU A 227 16.97 -16.11 -7.19
CA LEU A 227 17.79 -14.90 -7.10
C LEU A 227 19.04 -15.02 -7.98
N HIS A 228 19.73 -16.15 -7.94
CA HIS A 228 20.92 -16.39 -8.76
C HIS A 228 20.59 -16.47 -10.25
N ALA A 229 19.41 -17.00 -10.61
CA ALA A 229 18.90 -16.97 -11.98
C ALA A 229 18.69 -15.52 -12.45
N GLY A 230 18.09 -14.69 -11.61
CA GLY A 230 17.92 -13.26 -11.84
C GLY A 230 19.25 -12.51 -12.05
N HIS A 231 20.33 -12.95 -11.38
CA HIS A 231 21.67 -12.41 -11.59
C HIS A 231 22.39 -13.00 -12.82
N GLY A 232 21.85 -14.06 -13.42
CA GLY A 232 22.42 -14.72 -14.59
C GLY A 232 23.61 -15.61 -14.27
N VAL A 233 23.64 -16.19 -13.07
CA VAL A 233 24.70 -17.11 -12.66
C VAL A 233 24.56 -18.43 -13.44
N PRO A 234 25.62 -18.91 -14.11
CA PRO A 234 25.59 -20.18 -14.84
C PRO A 234 25.46 -21.39 -13.90
N GLU A 235 24.62 -22.36 -14.27
CA GLU A 235 24.34 -23.57 -13.48
C GLU A 235 25.55 -24.52 -13.39
N ASP A 236 26.44 -24.47 -14.38
CA ASP A 236 27.67 -25.22 -14.49
C ASP A 236 28.72 -24.82 -13.44
N LEU A 237 28.58 -23.66 -12.78
CA LEU A 237 29.46 -23.26 -11.66
C LEU A 237 29.15 -23.99 -10.35
N VAL A 238 27.96 -24.58 -10.20
CA VAL A 238 27.53 -25.17 -8.92
C VAL A 238 28.26 -26.49 -8.63
N ARG A 239 28.44 -27.36 -9.64
CA ARG A 239 29.15 -28.64 -9.44
C ARG A 239 30.63 -28.46 -9.08
N PRO A 240 31.40 -27.57 -9.73
CA PRO A 240 32.76 -27.25 -9.29
C PRO A 240 32.81 -26.68 -7.88
N PHE A 241 31.83 -25.86 -7.47
CA PHE A 241 31.75 -25.37 -6.09
C PHE A 241 31.53 -26.51 -5.09
N VAL A 242 30.61 -27.44 -5.36
CA VAL A 242 30.38 -28.64 -4.52
C VAL A 242 31.65 -29.49 -4.43
N ALA A 243 32.39 -29.65 -5.54
CA ALA A 243 33.65 -30.39 -5.56
C ALA A 243 34.74 -29.71 -4.72
N ALA A 244 34.89 -28.38 -4.82
CA ALA A 244 35.82 -27.62 -3.98
C ALA A 244 35.47 -27.70 -2.49
N PHE A 245 34.17 -27.63 -2.15
CA PHE A 245 33.68 -27.80 -0.79
C PHE A 245 34.06 -29.18 -0.25
N MET A 246 33.81 -30.24 -1.02
CA MET A 246 34.15 -31.61 -0.64
C MET A 246 35.65 -31.85 -0.55
N GLY A 247 36.45 -31.17 -1.39
CA GLY A 247 37.92 -31.13 -1.24
C GLY A 247 38.34 -30.58 0.12
N GLY A 248 37.78 -29.43 0.50
CA GLY A 248 38.03 -28.84 1.83
C GLY A 248 37.61 -29.75 2.99
N ILE A 249 36.50 -30.49 2.85
CA ILE A 249 36.06 -31.47 3.86
C ILE A 249 37.10 -32.59 4.00
N LYS A 250 37.60 -33.13 2.89
CA LYS A 250 38.59 -34.23 2.90
C LYS A 250 39.91 -33.81 3.52
N GLU A 251 40.34 -32.57 3.29
CA GLU A 251 41.56 -32.02 3.88
C GLU A 251 41.45 -31.86 5.41
N ASN A 252 40.31 -31.39 5.90
CA ASN A 252 40.10 -31.13 7.33
C ASN A 252 39.60 -32.35 8.12
N CYS A 253 39.07 -33.36 7.42
CA CYS A 253 38.56 -34.58 8.03
C CYS A 253 39.00 -35.82 7.22
N PRO A 254 40.16 -36.43 7.54
CA PRO A 254 40.68 -37.59 6.83
C PRO A 254 39.87 -38.88 7.05
N ASP A 255 38.91 -38.87 7.98
CA ASP A 255 38.00 -39.99 8.23
C ASP A 255 37.00 -40.17 7.07
N GLU A 256 37.28 -41.13 6.20
CA GLU A 256 36.47 -41.42 5.01
C GLU A 256 35.06 -41.91 5.35
N SER A 257 34.83 -42.43 6.57
CA SER A 257 33.54 -43.01 6.96
C SER A 257 32.38 -42.01 7.03
N ILE A 258 32.67 -40.71 7.02
CA ILE A 258 31.65 -39.64 7.01
C ILE A 258 31.51 -38.94 5.66
N HIS A 259 32.41 -39.19 4.70
CA HIS A 259 32.47 -38.46 3.43
C HIS A 259 31.23 -38.69 2.58
N ASP A 260 30.73 -39.93 2.50
CA ASP A 260 29.55 -40.26 1.71
C ASP A 260 28.28 -39.54 2.22
N GLY A 261 28.12 -39.45 3.54
CA GLY A 261 26.98 -38.74 4.15
C GLY A 261 27.04 -37.22 3.95
N LEU A 262 28.25 -36.65 4.02
CA LEU A 262 28.47 -35.23 3.73
C LEU A 262 28.27 -34.92 2.24
N TRP A 263 28.78 -35.79 1.36
CA TRP A 263 28.58 -35.70 -0.08
C TRP A 263 27.10 -35.73 -0.43
N TRP A 264 26.34 -36.69 0.10
CA TRP A 264 24.89 -36.79 -0.15
C TRP A 264 24.16 -35.51 0.26
N THR A 265 24.52 -34.90 1.39
CA THR A 265 23.92 -33.65 1.87
C THR A 265 24.20 -32.50 0.90
N LEU A 266 25.46 -32.31 0.50
CA LEU A 266 25.86 -31.26 -0.43
C LEU A 266 25.32 -31.48 -1.84
N ASP A 267 25.27 -32.72 -2.30
CA ASP A 267 24.71 -33.10 -3.60
C ASP A 267 23.21 -32.82 -3.67
N LEU A 268 22.44 -33.17 -2.63
CA LEU A 268 21.01 -32.85 -2.57
C LEU A 268 20.76 -31.33 -2.62
N ILE A 269 21.49 -30.58 -1.80
CA ILE A 269 21.42 -29.11 -1.78
C ILE A 269 21.81 -28.53 -3.14
N GLY A 270 22.87 -29.05 -3.75
CA GLY A 270 23.34 -28.67 -5.08
C GLY A 270 22.31 -28.97 -6.17
N ARG A 271 21.65 -30.13 -6.14
CA ARG A 271 20.60 -30.51 -7.09
C ARG A 271 19.38 -29.59 -7.00
N ILE A 272 18.88 -29.33 -5.78
CA ILE A 272 17.77 -28.38 -5.55
C ILE A 272 18.15 -26.99 -6.08
N PHE A 273 19.37 -26.54 -5.79
CA PHE A 273 19.85 -25.23 -6.22
C PHE A 273 20.02 -25.13 -7.74
N ILE A 274 20.63 -26.13 -8.38
CA ILE A 274 20.77 -26.20 -9.86
C ILE A 274 19.40 -26.19 -10.52
N ARG A 275 18.45 -27.00 -10.03
CA ARG A 275 17.11 -27.07 -10.58
C ARG A 275 16.41 -25.72 -10.51
N THR A 276 16.40 -25.10 -9.33
CA THR A 276 15.72 -23.81 -9.12
C THR A 276 16.37 -22.68 -9.92
N LEU A 277 17.70 -22.71 -10.07
CA LEU A 277 18.46 -21.83 -10.95
C LEU A 277 18.09 -22.03 -12.42
N SER A 278 17.97 -23.28 -12.88
CA SER A 278 17.63 -23.65 -14.26
C SER A 278 16.18 -23.26 -14.61
N GLU A 279 15.22 -23.62 -13.75
CA GLU A 279 13.81 -23.24 -13.89
C GLU A 279 13.60 -21.71 -13.83
N GLY A 280 14.39 -21.02 -13.00
CA GLY A 280 14.40 -19.56 -12.91
C GLY A 280 15.04 -18.86 -14.12
N SER A 281 15.98 -19.51 -14.81
CA SER A 281 16.77 -18.95 -15.91
C SER A 281 15.99 -18.96 -17.24
N THR A 282 14.76 -18.45 -17.21
CA THR A 282 13.90 -18.39 -18.38
C THR A 282 14.50 -17.48 -19.47
N PRO A 283 14.13 -17.67 -20.76
CA PRO A 283 14.52 -16.77 -21.84
C PRO A 283 14.29 -15.28 -21.54
N VAL A 284 13.23 -14.95 -20.78
CA VAL A 284 12.92 -13.57 -20.37
C VAL A 284 13.95 -13.06 -19.38
N ILE A 285 14.27 -13.83 -18.32
CA ILE A 285 15.30 -13.45 -17.33
C ILE A 285 16.67 -13.29 -17.99
N ILE A 286 17.04 -14.20 -18.89
CA ILE A 286 18.29 -14.10 -19.67
C ILE A 286 18.30 -12.81 -20.52
N ALA A 287 17.17 -12.45 -21.13
CA ALA A 287 17.05 -11.20 -21.89
C ALA A 287 17.12 -9.95 -21.00
N ILE A 288 16.60 -9.99 -19.77
CA ILE A 288 16.76 -8.91 -18.78
C ILE A 288 18.25 -8.68 -18.51
N ASN A 289 19.02 -9.76 -18.31
CA ASN A 289 20.47 -9.67 -18.04
C ASN A 289 21.25 -9.02 -19.19
N ARG A 290 20.78 -9.16 -20.44
CA ARG A 290 21.36 -8.49 -21.61
C ARG A 290 20.90 -7.04 -21.76
N ASN A 291 19.76 -6.68 -21.21
CA ASN A 291 19.15 -5.35 -21.26
C ASN A 291 19.10 -4.73 -22.66
N THR A 292 18.69 -5.51 -23.68
CA THR A 292 18.51 -5.00 -25.05
C THR A 292 17.13 -5.33 -25.59
N SER A 293 16.52 -4.36 -26.29
CA SER A 293 15.20 -4.52 -26.90
C SER A 293 15.11 -5.75 -27.82
N LYS A 294 16.16 -5.99 -28.62
CA LYS A 294 16.23 -7.15 -29.53
C LYS A 294 16.20 -8.49 -28.79
N ALA A 295 16.96 -8.63 -27.70
CA ALA A 295 16.97 -9.85 -26.92
C ALA A 295 15.62 -10.09 -26.24
N MET A 296 15.01 -9.04 -25.67
CA MET A 296 13.71 -9.15 -25.02
C MET A 296 12.60 -9.56 -26.00
N LYS A 297 12.52 -8.91 -27.16
CA LYS A 297 11.56 -9.27 -28.21
C LYS A 297 11.70 -10.71 -28.68
N LEU A 298 12.93 -11.19 -28.84
CA LEU A 298 13.20 -12.57 -29.23
C LEU A 298 12.77 -13.55 -28.14
N ALA A 299 13.07 -13.25 -26.87
CA ALA A 299 12.68 -14.10 -25.75
C ALA A 299 11.16 -14.21 -25.63
N VAL A 300 10.45 -13.09 -25.70
CA VAL A 300 8.98 -13.05 -25.62
C VAL A 300 8.32 -13.69 -26.85
N ALA A 301 8.97 -13.65 -28.02
CA ALA A 301 8.47 -14.29 -29.24
C ALA A 301 8.35 -15.82 -29.12
N ASN A 302 9.11 -16.45 -28.21
CA ASN A 302 9.05 -17.89 -27.97
C ASN A 302 7.75 -18.34 -27.28
N TYR A 303 6.95 -17.40 -26.75
CA TYR A 303 5.74 -17.70 -26.01
C TYR A 303 4.45 -17.33 -26.79
N PRO A 304 3.39 -18.15 -26.71
CA PRO A 304 2.06 -17.81 -27.21
C PRO A 304 1.57 -16.51 -26.60
N ARG A 305 0.88 -15.67 -27.39
CA ARG A 305 0.47 -14.32 -26.95
C ARG A 305 -0.38 -14.33 -25.67
N GLY A 306 -1.25 -15.33 -25.50
CA GLY A 306 -2.10 -15.46 -24.31
C GLY A 306 -1.40 -15.91 -23.04
N GLU A 307 -0.15 -16.34 -23.12
CA GLU A 307 0.65 -16.77 -21.97
C GLU A 307 1.74 -15.75 -21.62
N ARG A 308 1.91 -14.71 -22.45
CA ARG A 308 2.96 -13.70 -22.27
C ARG A 308 2.80 -12.91 -20.99
N GLU A 309 1.56 -12.60 -20.59
CA GLU A 309 1.32 -11.90 -19.32
C GLU A 309 1.77 -12.72 -18.11
N VAL A 310 1.60 -14.04 -18.15
CA VAL A 310 2.07 -14.95 -17.10
C VAL A 310 3.60 -14.95 -17.04
N ILE A 311 4.26 -15.25 -18.16
CA ILE A 311 5.74 -15.37 -18.18
C ILE A 311 6.49 -14.04 -18.03
N LEU A 312 5.83 -12.89 -18.24
CA LEU A 312 6.40 -11.56 -18.04
C LEU A 312 6.19 -11.01 -16.62
N LEU A 313 5.21 -11.54 -15.88
CA LEU A 313 4.87 -11.09 -14.52
C LEU A 313 5.15 -12.16 -13.46
N THR A 314 5.41 -13.40 -13.84
CA THR A 314 5.58 -14.53 -12.91
C THR A 314 6.55 -15.56 -13.47
N VAL A 315 7.61 -15.80 -12.70
CA VAL A 315 8.46 -16.98 -12.77
C VAL A 315 8.31 -17.68 -11.43
N GLN A 316 7.71 -18.87 -11.45
CA GLN A 316 7.37 -19.64 -10.25
C GLN A 316 8.25 -20.89 -10.19
N VAL A 317 8.85 -21.12 -9.02
CA VAL A 317 9.60 -22.34 -8.70
C VAL A 317 9.16 -22.83 -7.33
N GLY A 318 8.37 -23.91 -7.31
CA GLY A 318 7.72 -24.38 -6.09
C GLY A 318 6.76 -23.32 -5.53
N THR A 319 6.93 -22.94 -4.26
CA THR A 319 6.17 -21.87 -3.59
C THR A 319 6.71 -20.47 -3.88
N GLU A 320 7.95 -20.37 -4.40
CA GLU A 320 8.62 -19.09 -4.61
C GLU A 320 8.31 -18.49 -5.98
N SER A 321 8.10 -17.17 -5.99
CA SER A 321 7.67 -16.42 -7.17
C SER A 321 8.51 -15.16 -7.35
N MET A 322 8.94 -14.90 -8.59
CA MET A 322 9.61 -13.66 -8.97
C MET A 322 8.87 -13.00 -10.14
N SER A 323 8.73 -11.67 -10.13
CA SER A 323 8.19 -10.92 -11.28
C SER A 323 9.33 -10.45 -12.19
N PRO A 324 9.41 -10.90 -13.45
CA PRO A 324 10.42 -10.41 -14.40
C PRO A 324 10.35 -8.91 -14.63
N LEU A 325 9.15 -8.31 -14.68
CA LEU A 325 9.00 -6.86 -14.80
C LEU A 325 9.63 -6.12 -13.62
N ILE A 326 9.31 -6.52 -12.39
CA ILE A 326 9.83 -5.86 -11.19
C ILE A 326 11.33 -6.09 -11.06
N TRP A 327 11.80 -7.32 -11.33
CA TRP A 327 13.21 -7.63 -11.37
C TRP A 327 13.98 -6.74 -12.37
N ALA A 328 13.42 -6.51 -13.57
CA ALA A 328 14.02 -5.61 -14.55
C ALA A 328 14.08 -4.16 -14.05
N VAL A 329 13.05 -3.68 -13.35
CA VAL A 329 13.03 -2.34 -12.76
C VAL A 329 14.06 -2.20 -11.64
N GLU A 330 14.07 -3.13 -10.69
CA GLU A 330 14.99 -3.11 -9.52
C GLU A 330 16.46 -3.24 -9.94
N LYS A 331 16.73 -4.06 -10.95
CA LYS A 331 18.08 -4.22 -11.52
C LYS A 331 18.52 -3.01 -12.37
N GLY A 332 17.61 -2.11 -12.73
CA GLY A 332 17.89 -0.99 -13.64
C GLY A 332 17.98 -1.41 -15.12
N ALA A 333 17.44 -2.58 -15.48
CA ALA A 333 17.34 -3.05 -16.86
C ALA A 333 16.15 -2.39 -17.59
N LEU A 334 16.20 -1.06 -17.71
CA LEU A 334 15.05 -0.24 -18.13
C LEU A 334 14.62 -0.50 -19.59
N GLU A 335 15.55 -0.86 -20.48
CA GLU A 335 15.20 -1.18 -21.88
C GLU A 335 14.38 -2.48 -21.94
N SER A 336 14.77 -3.48 -21.17
CA SER A 336 14.00 -4.71 -21.00
C SER A 336 12.64 -4.44 -20.35
N ALA A 337 12.59 -3.66 -19.26
CA ALA A 337 11.35 -3.30 -18.58
C ALA A 337 10.38 -2.55 -19.51
N ARG A 338 10.88 -1.61 -20.33
CA ARG A 338 10.09 -0.90 -21.34
C ARG A 338 9.47 -1.85 -22.35
N GLU A 339 10.23 -2.82 -22.86
CA GLU A 339 9.71 -3.80 -23.82
C GLU A 339 8.70 -4.75 -23.19
N ILE A 340 8.88 -5.11 -21.91
CA ILE A 340 7.89 -5.89 -21.15
C ILE A 340 6.58 -5.10 -21.05
N LEU A 341 6.63 -3.84 -20.61
CA LEU A 341 5.46 -2.96 -20.50
C LEU A 341 4.76 -2.77 -21.85
N ASN A 342 5.52 -2.55 -22.92
CA ASN A 342 4.98 -2.46 -24.27
C ASN A 342 4.28 -3.75 -24.69
N ASP A 343 4.83 -4.94 -24.36
CA ASP A 343 4.20 -6.21 -24.72
C ASP A 343 2.89 -6.42 -23.97
N LEU A 344 2.89 -6.19 -22.65
CA LEU A 344 1.73 -6.32 -21.77
C LEU A 344 0.59 -5.36 -22.14
N LEU A 345 0.93 -4.09 -22.40
CA LEU A 345 -0.06 -3.04 -22.59
C LEU A 345 -0.45 -2.81 -24.06
N THR A 346 0.13 -3.55 -25.01
CA THR A 346 -0.35 -3.52 -26.40
C THR A 346 -1.57 -4.42 -26.55
N LEU A 347 -2.73 -3.84 -26.86
CA LEU A 347 -3.91 -4.62 -27.24
C LEU A 347 -3.65 -5.40 -28.52
N ARG A 348 -3.72 -6.73 -28.44
CA ARG A 348 -3.53 -7.64 -29.57
C ARG A 348 -4.76 -8.51 -29.74
N ALA A 349 -4.96 -9.00 -30.95
CA ALA A 349 -6.00 -9.97 -31.25
C ALA A 349 -5.40 -11.13 -32.03
N ASP A 350 -5.92 -12.32 -31.80
CA ASP A 350 -5.82 -13.44 -32.73
C ASP A 350 -7.21 -13.88 -33.20
N ARG A 351 -7.32 -15.03 -33.86
CA ARG A 351 -8.61 -15.54 -34.37
C ARG A 351 -9.59 -15.92 -33.26
N ALA A 352 -9.12 -16.14 -32.04
CA ALA A 352 -9.90 -16.68 -30.93
C ALA A 352 -10.20 -15.62 -29.85
N ARG A 353 -9.26 -14.73 -29.52
CA ARG A 353 -9.36 -13.81 -28.36
C ARG A 353 -8.56 -12.51 -28.56
N TYR A 354 -8.87 -11.54 -27.69
CA TYR A 354 -8.07 -10.33 -27.49
C TYR A 354 -7.17 -10.51 -26.26
N TYR A 355 -5.98 -9.93 -26.32
CA TYR A 355 -4.97 -9.97 -25.26
C TYR A 355 -4.61 -8.55 -24.85
N TYR A 356 -4.69 -8.29 -23.55
CA TYR A 356 -4.33 -7.03 -22.93
C TYR A 356 -3.99 -7.28 -21.46
N GLY A 357 -2.70 -7.32 -21.12
CA GLY A 357 -2.20 -7.72 -19.81
C GLY A 357 -2.32 -6.65 -18.72
N MET A 358 -3.13 -5.61 -18.94
CA MET A 358 -3.30 -4.51 -17.98
C MET A 358 -3.91 -4.98 -16.66
N GLU A 359 -4.95 -5.81 -16.71
CA GLU A 359 -5.59 -6.33 -15.51
C GLU A 359 -4.59 -7.15 -14.67
N MET A 360 -3.91 -8.11 -15.28
CA MET A 360 -2.88 -8.92 -14.61
C MET A 360 -1.71 -8.08 -14.07
N LEU A 361 -1.31 -7.00 -14.76
CA LEU A 361 -0.28 -6.09 -14.28
C LEU A 361 -0.69 -5.43 -12.97
N PHE A 362 -1.88 -4.84 -12.91
CA PHE A 362 -2.36 -4.12 -11.72
C PHE A 362 -2.83 -5.06 -10.60
N THR A 363 -3.30 -6.26 -10.92
CA THR A 363 -3.60 -7.30 -9.91
C THR A 363 -2.33 -7.82 -9.25
N ARG A 364 -1.25 -8.02 -10.03
CA ARG A 364 0.02 -8.49 -9.44
C ARG A 364 0.79 -7.37 -8.74
N HIS A 365 0.74 -6.15 -9.29
CA HIS A 365 1.50 -4.98 -8.85
C HIS A 365 0.60 -3.75 -8.78
N SER A 366 -0.25 -3.66 -7.76
CA SER A 366 -1.16 -2.52 -7.56
C SER A 366 -0.41 -1.21 -7.30
N ASP A 367 0.82 -1.29 -6.80
CA ASP A 367 1.73 -0.20 -6.48
C ASP A 367 2.70 0.16 -7.62
N ILE A 368 2.53 -0.42 -8.82
CA ILE A 368 3.46 -0.26 -9.93
C ILE A 368 3.76 1.21 -10.26
N ILE A 369 2.78 2.11 -10.16
CA ILE A 369 2.97 3.54 -10.42
C ILE A 369 3.92 4.15 -9.38
N SER A 370 3.66 3.93 -8.10
CA SER A 370 4.49 4.42 -7.00
C SER A 370 5.92 3.85 -7.07
N LEU A 371 6.05 2.56 -7.44
CA LEU A 371 7.34 1.94 -7.68
C LEU A 371 8.09 2.62 -8.83
N LEU A 372 7.43 2.87 -9.96
CA LEU A 372 8.05 3.54 -11.12
C LEU A 372 8.43 4.99 -10.80
N CYS A 373 7.59 5.75 -10.08
CA CYS A 373 7.94 7.09 -9.60
C CYS A 373 9.26 7.10 -8.79
N THR A 374 9.52 6.04 -8.02
CA THR A 374 10.70 5.96 -7.15
C THR A 374 11.92 5.37 -7.86
N LYS A 375 11.74 4.33 -8.68
CA LYS A 375 12.83 3.49 -9.20
C LYS A 375 13.11 3.69 -10.68
N ALA A 376 12.08 3.97 -11.50
CA ALA A 376 12.22 4.08 -12.94
C ALA A 376 11.23 5.08 -13.58
N PRO A 377 11.35 6.39 -13.28
CA PRO A 377 10.43 7.43 -13.79
C PRO A 377 10.29 7.45 -15.31
N SER A 378 11.36 7.12 -16.04
CA SER A 378 11.41 7.10 -17.51
C SER A 378 10.50 6.05 -18.16
N LEU A 379 9.93 5.13 -17.38
CA LEU A 379 8.97 4.12 -17.84
C LEU A 379 7.51 4.57 -17.70
N LEU A 380 7.23 5.62 -16.92
CA LEU A 380 5.87 6.14 -16.72
C LEU A 380 5.17 6.51 -18.03
N PRO A 381 5.81 7.19 -19.01
CA PRO A 381 5.18 7.43 -20.31
C PRO A 381 4.76 6.14 -21.02
N THR A 382 5.60 5.09 -20.95
CA THR A 382 5.31 3.79 -21.57
C THR A 382 4.08 3.13 -20.94
N VAL A 383 3.94 3.21 -19.61
CA VAL A 383 2.74 2.72 -18.93
C VAL A 383 1.52 3.51 -19.36
N PHE A 384 1.58 4.84 -19.28
CA PHE A 384 0.42 5.67 -19.55
C PHE A 384 -0.04 5.63 -21.01
N ASP A 385 0.87 5.54 -21.97
CA ASP A 385 0.54 5.30 -23.39
C ASP A 385 -0.18 3.96 -23.57
N GLY A 386 0.25 2.93 -22.85
CA GLY A 386 -0.35 1.60 -22.84
C GLY A 386 -1.76 1.54 -22.21
N LEU A 387 -2.14 2.57 -21.44
CA LEU A 387 -3.49 2.72 -20.89
C LEU A 387 -4.45 3.46 -21.85
N ILE A 388 -4.00 3.79 -23.06
CA ILE A 388 -4.81 4.45 -24.08
C ILE A 388 -4.98 3.53 -25.28
N TRP A 389 -6.22 3.16 -25.59
CA TRP A 389 -6.54 2.51 -26.86
C TRP A 389 -7.13 3.53 -27.84
N ARG A 390 -6.58 3.60 -29.06
CA ARG A 390 -7.10 4.48 -30.13
C ARG A 390 -7.62 3.65 -31.31
N SER A 391 -8.87 3.92 -31.72
CA SER A 391 -9.48 3.29 -32.90
C SER A 391 -8.69 3.62 -34.17
N LYS A 392 -8.55 2.65 -35.08
CA LYS A 392 -8.00 2.91 -36.43
C LYS A 392 -9.01 3.65 -37.34
N ASN A 393 -10.30 3.51 -37.06
CA ASN A 393 -11.35 4.15 -37.82
C ASN A 393 -11.55 5.59 -37.37
N VAL A 394 -11.54 6.51 -38.34
CA VAL A 394 -11.91 7.91 -38.18
C VAL A 394 -13.32 8.08 -38.72
N LYS A 395 -14.23 8.63 -37.91
CA LYS A 395 -15.60 8.97 -38.32
C LYS A 395 -15.80 10.46 -38.11
N ASN A 396 -16.23 11.18 -39.15
CA ASN A 396 -16.43 12.64 -39.11
C ASN A 396 -15.20 13.42 -38.63
N GLY A 397 -14.00 13.03 -39.07
CA GLY A 397 -12.74 13.66 -38.63
C GLY A 397 -12.32 13.31 -37.19
N MET A 398 -13.14 12.57 -36.43
CA MET A 398 -12.87 12.20 -35.03
C MET A 398 -12.47 10.72 -34.91
N ARG A 399 -11.58 10.44 -33.95
CA ARG A 399 -11.10 9.08 -33.64
C ARG A 399 -11.53 8.72 -32.21
N ARG A 400 -12.16 7.55 -32.04
CA ARG A 400 -12.49 7.03 -30.70
C ARG A 400 -11.19 6.68 -29.95
N ALA A 401 -11.05 7.17 -28.72
CA ALA A 401 -10.03 6.75 -27.77
C ALA A 401 -10.71 6.24 -26.49
N ASN A 402 -10.22 5.11 -25.95
CA ASN A 402 -10.64 4.58 -24.65
C ASN A 402 -9.44 4.70 -23.69
N TYR A 403 -9.71 5.11 -22.45
CA TYR A 403 -8.71 5.29 -21.40
C TYR A 403 -9.00 4.31 -20.27
N TYR A 404 -7.99 3.55 -19.86
CA TYR A 404 -8.09 2.55 -18.80
C TYR A 404 -7.49 3.10 -17.50
N ILE A 405 -8.29 3.92 -16.79
CA ILE A 405 -7.84 4.66 -15.60
C ILE A 405 -8.36 4.10 -14.26
N ALA A 406 -9.18 3.04 -14.29
CA ALA A 406 -9.83 2.52 -13.09
C ALA A 406 -8.83 2.16 -11.99
N SER A 407 -7.77 1.43 -12.36
CA SER A 407 -6.70 1.02 -11.44
C SER A 407 -5.81 2.18 -10.95
N LEU A 408 -5.86 3.34 -11.61
CA LEU A 408 -5.19 4.58 -11.16
C LEU A 408 -6.03 5.37 -10.17
N LEU A 409 -7.33 5.11 -10.10
CA LEU A 409 -8.28 5.85 -9.27
C LEU A 409 -8.70 5.06 -8.05
N ARG A 410 -8.77 3.73 -8.15
CA ARG A 410 -9.36 2.87 -7.13
C ARG A 410 -8.45 1.67 -6.85
N GLY A 411 -8.06 1.52 -5.59
CA GLY A 411 -7.38 0.33 -5.08
C GLY A 411 -8.33 -0.85 -4.93
N GLU A 412 -7.79 -2.03 -4.61
CA GLU A 412 -8.59 -3.25 -4.39
C GLU A 412 -9.57 -3.12 -3.21
N ASP A 413 -9.19 -2.33 -2.19
CA ASP A 413 -10.02 -1.97 -1.03
C ASP A 413 -11.14 -0.96 -1.35
N GLY A 414 -11.16 -0.48 -2.60
CA GLY A 414 -12.10 0.50 -3.08
C GLY A 414 -11.79 1.95 -2.70
N GLN A 415 -10.66 2.21 -2.04
CA GLN A 415 -10.20 3.56 -1.72
C GLN A 415 -9.45 4.19 -2.89
N LEU A 416 -9.21 5.50 -2.80
CA LEU A 416 -8.41 6.21 -3.79
C LEU A 416 -6.94 5.78 -3.67
N THR A 417 -6.28 5.49 -4.78
CA THR A 417 -4.86 5.08 -4.74
C THR A 417 -3.94 6.26 -4.46
N ASP A 418 -2.81 5.98 -3.80
CA ASP A 418 -1.73 6.96 -3.58
C ASP A 418 -0.98 7.34 -4.88
N SER A 419 -1.26 6.65 -5.98
CA SER A 419 -0.58 6.83 -7.28
C SER A 419 -0.63 8.28 -7.76
N LEU A 420 -1.78 8.96 -7.63
CA LEU A 420 -1.92 10.36 -8.03
C LEU A 420 -1.08 11.29 -7.15
N LEU A 421 -1.05 11.03 -5.84
CA LEU A 421 -0.24 11.82 -4.91
C LEU A 421 1.26 11.65 -5.20
N ASP A 422 1.70 10.43 -5.48
CA ASP A 422 3.09 10.14 -5.79
C ASP A 422 3.54 10.75 -7.12
N LEU A 423 2.66 10.80 -8.12
CA LEU A 423 2.91 11.52 -9.38
C LEU A 423 3.02 13.04 -9.16
N ILE A 424 2.17 13.61 -8.29
CA ILE A 424 2.25 15.03 -7.93
C ILE A 424 3.58 15.33 -7.22
N LYS A 425 4.00 14.47 -6.29
CA LYS A 425 5.29 14.61 -5.59
C LYS A 425 6.48 14.50 -6.54
N GLN A 426 6.39 13.66 -7.57
CA GLN A 426 7.44 13.52 -8.58
C GLN A 426 7.67 14.84 -9.33
N GLY A 427 6.61 15.63 -9.56
CA GLY A 427 6.72 17.00 -10.09
C GLY A 427 7.14 17.10 -11.56
N ASP A 428 7.02 16.02 -12.34
CA ASP A 428 7.33 16.02 -13.77
C ASP A 428 6.14 16.60 -14.57
N PRO A 429 6.29 17.79 -15.19
CA PRO A 429 5.19 18.46 -15.87
C PRO A 429 4.73 17.72 -17.13
N GLU A 430 5.60 16.98 -17.83
CA GLU A 430 5.22 16.24 -19.03
C GLU A 430 4.36 15.03 -18.68
N ILE A 431 4.71 14.34 -17.60
CA ILE A 431 3.98 13.17 -17.10
C ILE A 431 2.61 13.59 -16.53
N ILE A 432 2.56 14.65 -15.72
CA ILE A 432 1.30 15.20 -15.21
C ILE A 432 0.39 15.69 -16.35
N CYS A 433 0.99 16.18 -17.43
CA CYS A 433 0.27 16.60 -18.63
C CYS A 433 -0.15 15.43 -19.53
N HIS A 434 0.20 14.19 -19.23
CA HIS A 434 -0.17 13.04 -20.04
C HIS A 434 -1.71 12.87 -20.08
N PRO A 435 -2.33 12.53 -21.23
CA PRO A 435 -3.78 12.44 -21.35
C PRO A 435 -4.45 11.58 -20.27
N THR A 436 -3.85 10.45 -19.91
CA THR A 436 -4.34 9.54 -18.85
C THR A 436 -4.48 10.24 -17.49
N GLU A 437 -3.49 11.03 -17.07
CA GLU A 437 -3.53 11.82 -15.83
C GLU A 437 -4.52 12.99 -15.91
N ARG A 438 -4.67 13.60 -17.09
CA ARG A 438 -5.68 14.64 -17.31
C ARG A 438 -7.10 14.10 -17.08
N PHE A 439 -7.40 12.87 -17.51
CA PHE A 439 -8.71 12.25 -17.26
C PHE A 439 -8.97 12.00 -15.78
N THR A 440 -7.97 11.52 -15.03
CA THR A 440 -8.04 11.38 -13.57
C THR A 440 -8.40 12.71 -12.91
N THR A 441 -7.70 13.77 -13.28
CA THR A 441 -7.96 15.12 -12.75
C THR A 441 -9.38 15.60 -13.07
N ILE A 442 -9.86 15.39 -14.30
CA ILE A 442 -11.24 15.73 -14.69
C ILE A 442 -12.26 14.94 -13.87
N PHE A 443 -12.02 13.65 -13.63
CA PHE A 443 -12.93 12.83 -12.84
C PHE A 443 -13.02 13.35 -11.40
N CYS A 444 -11.88 13.67 -10.77
CA CYS A 444 -11.85 14.29 -9.45
C CYS A 444 -12.59 15.64 -9.41
N ARG A 445 -12.43 16.49 -10.44
CA ARG A 445 -13.19 17.75 -10.57
C ARG A 445 -14.68 17.51 -10.76
N ALA A 446 -15.06 16.57 -11.61
CA ALA A 446 -16.45 16.19 -11.83
C ALA A 446 -17.10 15.67 -10.54
N PHE A 447 -16.39 14.86 -9.76
CA PHE A 447 -16.84 14.40 -8.45
C PHE A 447 -17.03 15.58 -7.48
N LEU A 448 -16.09 16.53 -7.45
CA LEU A 448 -16.20 17.73 -6.62
C LEU A 448 -17.43 18.58 -6.98
N TYR A 449 -17.73 18.76 -8.26
CA TYR A 449 -18.91 19.53 -8.69
C TYR A 449 -20.23 18.77 -8.54
N ILE A 450 -20.27 17.48 -8.91
CA ILE A 450 -21.50 16.69 -8.86
C ILE A 450 -21.82 16.29 -7.42
N GLY A 451 -20.83 15.82 -6.67
CA GLY A 451 -20.98 15.38 -5.30
C GLY A 451 -21.14 16.56 -4.34
N SER A 452 -20.10 17.38 -4.20
CA SER A 452 -20.09 18.43 -3.18
C SER A 452 -20.99 19.61 -3.54
N LEU A 453 -20.77 20.26 -4.69
CA LEU A 453 -21.60 21.39 -5.11
C LEU A 453 -23.07 20.96 -5.32
N GLY A 454 -23.31 19.80 -5.93
CA GLY A 454 -24.66 19.26 -6.11
C GLY A 454 -25.41 19.05 -4.79
N GLN A 455 -24.76 18.45 -3.79
CA GLN A 455 -25.34 18.24 -2.46
C GLN A 455 -25.63 19.56 -1.74
N LEU A 456 -24.66 20.49 -1.72
CA LEU A 456 -24.81 21.80 -1.08
C LEU A 456 -25.93 22.62 -1.72
N PHE A 457 -25.99 22.63 -3.06
CA PHE A 457 -27.03 23.30 -3.81
C PHE A 457 -28.41 22.72 -3.50
N ALA A 458 -28.57 21.39 -3.50
CA ALA A 458 -29.84 20.75 -3.17
C ALA A 458 -30.31 21.06 -1.73
N LYS A 459 -29.40 20.98 -0.75
CA LYS A 459 -29.68 21.31 0.66
C LYS A 459 -30.21 22.74 0.80
N HIS A 460 -29.43 23.72 0.32
CA HIS A 460 -29.77 25.13 0.53
C HIS A 460 -30.92 25.61 -0.37
N ALA A 461 -31.08 25.05 -1.57
CA ALA A 461 -32.26 25.33 -2.40
C ALA A 461 -33.56 24.90 -1.68
N TYR A 462 -33.57 23.71 -1.09
CA TYR A 462 -34.71 23.21 -0.32
C TYR A 462 -34.99 24.05 0.94
N GLN A 463 -33.96 24.37 1.72
CA GLN A 463 -34.10 25.19 2.93
C GLN A 463 -34.54 26.63 2.59
N THR A 464 -33.99 27.22 1.53
CA THR A 464 -34.40 28.54 1.04
C THR A 464 -35.85 28.52 0.59
N TYR A 465 -36.27 27.52 -0.18
CA TYR A 465 -37.67 27.35 -0.58
C TYR A 465 -38.61 27.27 0.63
N ARG A 466 -38.24 26.47 1.66
CA ARG A 466 -39.01 26.36 2.90
C ARG A 466 -39.09 27.70 3.65
N ALA A 467 -37.98 28.42 3.77
CA ALA A 467 -37.92 29.70 4.46
C ALA A 467 -38.77 30.77 3.75
N VAL A 468 -38.76 30.80 2.42
CA VAL A 468 -39.62 31.67 1.61
C VAL A 468 -41.09 31.32 1.84
N ARG A 469 -41.45 30.03 1.81
CA ARG A 469 -42.83 29.56 2.06
C ARG A 469 -43.31 29.91 3.48
N GLN A 470 -42.43 29.87 4.46
CA GLN A 470 -42.72 30.17 5.87
C GLN A 470 -42.56 31.67 6.20
N LYS A 471 -42.26 32.53 5.21
CA LYS A 471 -42.00 33.98 5.38
C LYS A 471 -40.90 34.31 6.39
N GLN A 472 -39.91 33.43 6.55
CA GLN A 472 -38.77 33.58 7.46
C GLN A 472 -37.57 34.22 6.74
N MET A 473 -37.76 35.42 6.19
CA MET A 473 -36.72 36.19 5.50
C MET A 473 -36.25 37.37 6.36
N THR A 474 -34.95 37.63 6.36
CA THR A 474 -34.31 38.79 7.01
C THR A 474 -33.58 39.62 5.97
N ARG A 475 -33.46 40.93 6.19
CA ARG A 475 -32.69 41.81 5.29
C ARG A 475 -31.26 41.93 5.79
N LEU A 476 -30.30 41.51 4.97
CA LEU A 476 -28.88 41.77 5.18
C LEU A 476 -28.47 42.88 4.21
N CYS A 477 -28.13 44.06 4.74
CA CYS A 477 -27.85 45.30 4.00
C CYS A 477 -29.01 45.74 3.08
N CYS A 478 -29.21 45.08 1.93
CA CYS A 478 -30.29 45.37 0.98
C CYS A 478 -30.95 44.09 0.39
N LEU A 479 -30.42 42.90 0.68
CA LEU A 479 -30.85 41.64 0.08
C LEU A 479 -31.69 40.82 1.06
N PRO A 480 -32.84 40.24 0.62
CA PRO A 480 -33.61 39.31 1.44
C PRO A 480 -32.88 37.96 1.52
N VAL A 481 -32.35 37.64 2.70
CA VAL A 481 -31.65 36.38 2.99
C VAL A 481 -32.50 35.52 3.94
N PRO A 482 -32.63 34.21 3.71
CA PRO A 482 -33.31 33.31 4.65
C PRO A 482 -32.71 33.38 6.05
N LYS A 483 -33.55 33.40 7.09
CA LYS A 483 -33.10 33.48 8.49
C LYS A 483 -32.12 32.36 8.89
N TYR A 484 -32.30 31.15 8.35
CA TYR A 484 -31.48 29.99 8.71
C TYR A 484 -30.00 30.17 8.31
N VAL A 485 -29.70 30.92 7.24
CA VAL A 485 -28.32 31.13 6.75
C VAL A 485 -27.46 31.89 7.76
N LEU A 486 -28.09 32.77 8.55
CA LEU A 486 -27.42 33.55 9.59
C LEU A 486 -27.53 32.91 10.98
N GLN A 487 -28.16 31.74 11.08
CA GLN A 487 -28.43 31.08 12.36
C GLN A 487 -27.20 30.35 12.90
N THR A 488 -26.41 29.72 12.03
CA THR A 488 -25.17 29.03 12.41
C THR A 488 -24.01 29.42 11.49
N ARG A 489 -22.79 29.40 12.04
CA ARG A 489 -21.57 29.64 11.26
C ARG A 489 -21.38 28.61 10.15
N GLN A 490 -21.80 27.37 10.41
CA GLN A 490 -21.75 26.28 9.43
C GLN A 490 -22.59 26.60 8.19
N GLU A 491 -23.86 26.97 8.35
CA GLU A 491 -24.75 27.25 7.21
C GLU A 491 -24.24 28.46 6.39
N LEU A 492 -23.64 29.46 7.04
CA LEU A 492 -23.00 30.58 6.36
C LEU A 492 -21.76 30.13 5.55
N THR A 493 -20.90 29.31 6.15
CA THR A 493 -19.70 28.75 5.51
C THR A 493 -20.06 27.84 4.33
N GLU A 494 -21.09 27.00 4.46
CA GLU A 494 -21.57 26.11 3.39
C GLU A 494 -22.16 26.91 2.21
N VAL A 495 -22.93 27.98 2.48
CA VAL A 495 -23.43 28.87 1.43
C VAL A 495 -22.28 29.62 0.74
N ALA A 496 -21.29 30.10 1.50
CA ALA A 496 -20.11 30.75 0.92
C ALA A 496 -19.29 29.77 0.06
N LEU A 497 -19.12 28.53 0.53
CA LEU A 497 -18.46 27.45 -0.22
C LEU A 497 -19.23 27.12 -1.50
N MET A 498 -20.55 26.98 -1.43
CA MET A 498 -21.40 26.75 -2.61
C MET A 498 -21.23 27.86 -3.65
N LEU A 499 -21.24 29.14 -3.23
CA LEU A 499 -21.04 30.28 -4.15
C LEU A 499 -19.65 30.27 -4.79
N LEU A 500 -18.60 29.94 -4.03
CA LEU A 500 -17.24 29.83 -4.57
C LEU A 500 -17.09 28.63 -5.50
N LEU A 501 -17.69 27.49 -5.19
CA LEU A 501 -17.72 26.32 -6.08
C LEU A 501 -18.49 26.60 -7.38
N MET A 502 -19.59 27.37 -7.31
CA MET A 502 -20.29 27.88 -8.49
C MET A 502 -19.39 28.80 -9.31
N CYS A 503 -18.63 29.69 -8.66
CA CYS A 503 -17.67 30.56 -9.33
C CYS A 503 -16.55 29.76 -10.01
N LEU A 504 -16.01 28.74 -9.33
CA LEU A 504 -15.02 27.82 -9.91
C LEU A 504 -15.57 27.06 -11.12
N LEU A 505 -16.79 26.53 -11.03
CA LEU A 505 -17.44 25.86 -12.15
C LEU A 505 -17.63 26.81 -13.34
N CYS A 506 -18.03 28.07 -13.10
CA CYS A 506 -18.14 29.10 -14.13
C CYS A 506 -16.78 29.48 -14.73
N CYS A 507 -15.69 29.33 -13.99
CA CYS A 507 -14.32 29.59 -14.43
C CYS A 507 -13.58 28.31 -14.87
N GLU A 508 -14.26 27.17 -15.01
CA GLU A 508 -13.61 25.87 -15.25
C GLU A 508 -12.92 25.85 -16.62
N PRO A 509 -11.57 25.81 -16.68
CA PRO A 509 -10.82 25.93 -17.93
C PRO A 509 -11.17 24.83 -18.92
N VAL A 510 -11.46 23.62 -18.44
CA VAL A 510 -11.82 22.47 -19.30
C VAL A 510 -13.13 22.74 -20.06
N LEU A 511 -14.14 23.32 -19.41
CA LEU A 511 -15.44 23.62 -20.04
C LEU A 511 -15.32 24.74 -21.09
N HIS A 512 -14.48 25.74 -20.83
CA HIS A 512 -14.24 26.84 -21.77
C HIS A 512 -13.39 26.41 -22.98
N CYS A 513 -12.38 25.57 -22.78
CA CYS A 513 -11.57 25.03 -23.89
C CYS A 513 -12.34 24.02 -24.76
N LEU A 514 -13.25 23.24 -24.17
CA LEU A 514 -14.12 22.29 -24.88
C LEU A 514 -14.97 22.93 -25.99
N ALA A 515 -15.31 24.22 -25.84
CA ALA A 515 -16.11 24.95 -26.83
C ALA A 515 -15.31 25.38 -28.07
N VAL A 516 -13.97 25.39 -28.01
CA VAL A 516 -13.10 26.05 -29.00
C VAL A 516 -12.12 25.08 -29.66
N SER A 517 -11.57 24.09 -28.94
CA SER A 517 -10.63 23.12 -29.52
C SER A 517 -11.24 21.73 -29.68
N SER A 518 -10.98 21.10 -30.84
CA SER A 518 -11.25 19.66 -31.05
C SER A 518 -10.29 18.76 -30.27
N GLU A 519 -9.20 19.32 -29.76
CA GLU A 519 -8.38 18.66 -28.75
C GLU A 519 -9.11 18.69 -27.41
N LEU A 520 -9.72 17.55 -27.10
CA LEU A 520 -10.28 17.27 -25.79
C LEU A 520 -9.15 17.42 -24.74
N LEU A 521 -9.43 18.09 -23.61
CA LEU A 521 -8.54 18.20 -22.44
C LEU A 521 -7.32 19.14 -22.57
N THR A 522 -7.43 20.31 -23.18
CA THR A 522 -6.40 21.36 -23.05
C THR A 522 -6.77 22.34 -21.92
N ASN A 523 -5.81 22.59 -21.02
CA ASN A 523 -5.95 23.58 -19.93
C ASN A 523 -5.72 25.04 -20.41
N CYS A 524 -5.23 25.19 -21.65
CA CYS A 524 -4.96 26.45 -22.35
C CYS A 524 -5.10 26.13 -23.84
N CYS A 525 -6.05 26.80 -24.52
CA CYS A 525 -6.32 26.60 -25.94
C CYS A 525 -5.66 27.69 -26.79
N GLU A 526 -5.31 27.36 -28.04
CA GLU A 526 -4.46 28.14 -28.95
C GLU A 526 -4.96 29.57 -29.28
N TYR A 527 -6.25 29.85 -29.06
CA TYR A 527 -6.85 31.17 -29.25
C TYR A 527 -7.33 31.79 -27.94
N GLY A 528 -6.37 32.40 -27.22
CA GLY A 528 -6.66 33.53 -26.33
C GLY A 528 -5.83 33.54 -25.04
N GLU A 529 -5.04 34.60 -24.87
CA GLU A 529 -4.44 35.02 -23.59
C GLU A 529 -5.47 34.99 -22.45
N TRP A 530 -6.74 35.28 -22.74
CA TRP A 530 -7.82 35.31 -21.76
C TRP A 530 -8.12 33.93 -21.16
N GLN A 531 -8.21 32.88 -21.99
CA GLN A 531 -8.48 31.50 -21.54
C GLN A 531 -7.30 30.93 -20.75
N CYS A 532 -6.07 31.28 -21.12
CA CYS A 532 -4.88 30.85 -20.37
C CYS A 532 -4.69 31.66 -19.07
N ASN A 533 -5.14 32.92 -19.00
CA ASN A 533 -5.22 33.67 -17.74
C ASN A 533 -6.32 33.13 -16.80
N LEU A 534 -7.35 32.48 -17.35
CA LEU A 534 -8.44 31.89 -16.56
C LEU A 534 -7.93 30.81 -15.61
N ILE A 535 -6.89 30.03 -15.98
CA ILE A 535 -6.32 29.02 -15.08
C ILE A 535 -5.63 29.64 -13.87
N GLN A 536 -4.98 30.80 -14.04
CA GLN A 536 -4.33 31.51 -12.94
C GLN A 536 -5.38 32.06 -11.98
N THR A 537 -6.47 32.62 -12.51
CA THR A 537 -7.63 33.04 -11.71
C THR A 537 -8.30 31.86 -11.02
N TYR A 538 -8.51 30.74 -11.72
CA TYR A 538 -9.10 29.51 -11.17
C TYR A 538 -8.25 28.99 -10.01
N ASN A 539 -6.93 28.87 -10.19
CA ASN A 539 -6.03 28.39 -9.13
C ASN A 539 -6.02 29.30 -7.91
N ARG A 540 -6.05 30.64 -8.11
CA ARG A 540 -6.18 31.60 -7.00
C ARG A 540 -7.52 31.45 -6.30
N LEU A 541 -8.62 31.31 -7.05
CA LEU A 541 -9.96 31.12 -6.49
C LEU A 541 -10.09 29.79 -5.75
N ALA A 542 -9.43 28.72 -6.22
CA ALA A 542 -9.51 27.38 -5.63
C ALA A 542 -8.93 27.30 -4.21
N THR A 543 -8.06 28.24 -3.84
CA THR A 543 -7.53 28.32 -2.47
C THR A 543 -8.63 28.59 -1.44
N PHE A 544 -9.64 29.40 -1.78
CA PHE A 544 -10.69 29.78 -0.83
C PHE A 544 -11.61 28.60 -0.48
N PRO A 545 -12.18 27.82 -1.43
CA PRO A 545 -12.90 26.59 -1.11
C PRO A 545 -12.08 25.60 -0.29
N MET A 546 -10.78 25.46 -0.56
CA MET A 546 -9.93 24.56 0.22
C MET A 546 -9.88 24.97 1.69
N VAL A 547 -9.68 26.26 1.97
CA VAL A 547 -9.72 26.80 3.34
C VAL A 547 -11.10 26.57 3.96
N LEU A 548 -12.19 26.83 3.24
CA LEU A 548 -13.54 26.62 3.76
C LEU A 548 -13.84 25.14 4.04
N TYR A 549 -13.35 24.20 3.25
CA TYR A 549 -13.44 22.77 3.54
C TYR A 549 -12.72 22.41 4.84
N PHE A 550 -11.53 22.98 5.10
CA PHE A 550 -10.85 22.80 6.38
C PHE A 550 -11.60 23.46 7.54
N VAL A 551 -12.20 24.63 7.35
CA VAL A 551 -13.07 25.26 8.36
C VAL A 551 -14.27 24.37 8.66
N LEU A 552 -14.94 23.80 7.65
CA LEU A 552 -16.03 22.85 7.87
C LEU A 552 -15.55 21.56 8.53
N THR A 553 -14.34 21.10 8.22
CA THR A 553 -13.73 19.92 8.86
C THR A 553 -13.45 20.19 10.34
N SER A 554 -13.14 21.44 10.72
CA SER A 554 -12.96 21.84 12.12
C SER A 554 -14.23 21.64 12.95
N GLU A 555 -15.43 21.57 12.36
CA GLU A 555 -16.67 21.24 13.07
C GLU A 555 -16.70 19.79 13.59
N LEU A 556 -15.88 18.89 13.03
CA LEU A 556 -15.71 17.52 13.55
C LEU A 556 -15.12 17.50 14.97
N VAL A 557 -14.53 18.62 15.43
CA VAL A 557 -14.09 18.83 16.81
C VAL A 557 -15.22 18.59 17.81
N HIS A 558 -16.49 18.83 17.43
CA HIS A 558 -17.65 18.57 18.30
C HIS A 558 -17.93 17.08 18.58
N LEU A 559 -17.27 16.15 17.88
CA LEU A 559 -17.31 14.72 18.17
C LEU A 559 -16.59 14.38 19.49
N ASN A 560 -15.58 15.17 19.87
CA ASN A 560 -14.84 15.00 21.11
C ASN A 560 -15.14 16.16 22.07
N VAL A 561 -15.60 15.84 23.28
CA VAL A 561 -15.94 16.86 24.29
C VAL A 561 -14.75 17.75 24.62
N HIS A 562 -13.54 17.20 24.74
CA HIS A 562 -12.34 17.98 25.08
C HIS A 562 -11.96 18.97 23.98
N LEU A 563 -11.99 18.54 22.73
CA LEU A 563 -11.72 19.42 21.60
C LEU A 563 -12.84 20.48 21.45
N SER A 564 -14.10 20.10 21.69
CA SER A 564 -15.22 21.04 21.66
C SER A 564 -15.10 22.12 22.74
N VAL A 565 -14.62 21.79 23.94
CA VAL A 565 -14.37 22.78 24.99
C VAL A 565 -13.31 23.77 24.54
N PHE A 566 -12.23 23.28 23.93
CA PHE A 566 -11.19 24.13 23.37
C PHE A 566 -11.73 25.08 22.28
N SER A 567 -12.53 24.57 21.34
CA SER A 567 -13.14 25.38 20.28
C SER A 567 -14.07 26.48 20.82
N VAL A 568 -14.86 26.16 21.85
CA VAL A 568 -15.73 27.14 22.54
C VAL A 568 -14.89 28.22 23.22
N ILE A 569 -13.83 27.84 23.94
CA ILE A 569 -12.92 28.79 24.58
C ILE A 569 -12.26 29.70 23.55
N CYS A 570 -11.71 29.14 22.46
CA CYS A 570 -11.14 29.93 21.37
C CYS A 570 -12.16 30.92 20.82
N SER A 571 -13.39 30.48 20.52
CA SER A 571 -14.46 31.34 20.01
C SER A 571 -14.84 32.47 20.96
N CYS A 572 -14.82 32.23 22.28
CA CYS A 572 -15.08 33.26 23.29
C CYS A 572 -13.93 34.27 23.39
N LEU A 573 -12.67 33.80 23.34
CA LEU A 573 -11.49 34.65 23.44
C LEU A 573 -11.17 35.41 22.12
N MET A 574 -11.73 34.99 20.99
CA MET A 574 -11.47 35.61 19.67
C MET A 574 -11.71 37.12 19.67
N TRP A 575 -12.76 37.61 20.34
CA TRP A 575 -13.06 39.05 20.33
C TRP A 575 -12.02 39.87 21.08
N GLU A 576 -11.57 39.37 22.24
CA GLU A 576 -10.51 40.01 23.02
C GLU A 576 -9.20 40.01 22.24
N PHE A 577 -8.87 38.90 21.59
CA PHE A 577 -7.71 38.84 20.69
C PHE A 577 -7.81 39.84 19.53
N LEU A 578 -8.96 39.95 18.87
CA LEU A 578 -9.18 40.92 17.78
C LEU A 578 -9.03 42.37 18.27
N LEU A 579 -9.48 42.69 19.48
CA LEU A 579 -9.26 44.00 20.08
C LEU A 579 -7.76 44.28 20.27
N TYR A 580 -6.98 43.29 20.71
CA TYR A 580 -5.53 43.43 20.84
C TYR A 580 -4.82 43.61 19.49
N VAL A 581 -5.26 42.89 18.45
CA VAL A 581 -4.77 43.11 17.07
C VAL A 581 -5.11 44.52 16.57
N ALA A 582 -6.31 45.02 16.88
CA ALA A 582 -6.69 46.39 16.54
C ALA A 582 -5.84 47.43 17.31
N VAL A 583 -5.55 47.19 18.59
CA VAL A 583 -4.62 48.02 19.38
C VAL A 583 -3.22 47.98 18.78
N LEU A 584 -2.71 46.81 18.38
CA LEU A 584 -1.42 46.69 17.70
C LEU A 584 -1.39 47.49 16.40
N ALA A 585 -2.40 47.32 15.55
CA ALA A 585 -2.48 48.04 14.28
C ALA A 585 -2.54 49.56 14.49
N PHE A 586 -3.34 50.03 15.45
CA PHE A 586 -3.38 51.44 15.81
C PHE A 586 -2.04 51.95 16.36
N PHE A 587 -1.42 51.18 17.25
CA PHE A 587 -0.15 51.53 17.89
C PHE A 587 1.01 51.57 16.89
N ALA A 588 1.11 50.57 16.01
CA ALA A 588 2.07 50.52 14.91
C ALA A 588 1.83 51.66 13.92
N ALA A 589 0.59 51.99 13.58
CA ALA A 589 0.26 53.11 12.70
C ALA A 589 0.68 54.46 13.31
N ALA A 590 0.48 54.64 14.62
CA ALA A 590 0.87 55.84 15.34
C ALA A 590 2.40 56.01 15.36
N PHE A 591 3.15 54.97 15.71
CA PHE A 591 4.62 55.01 15.71
C PHE A 591 5.19 55.14 14.29
N ALA A 592 4.61 54.46 13.30
CA ALA A 592 4.99 54.59 11.89
C ALA A 592 4.83 56.02 11.40
N SER A 593 3.74 56.71 11.78
CA SER A 593 3.53 58.12 11.42
C SER A 593 4.56 59.05 12.07
N ALA A 594 4.95 58.79 13.33
CA ALA A 594 5.98 59.57 14.00
C ALA A 594 7.37 59.35 13.38
N ILE A 595 7.71 58.11 13.03
CA ILE A 595 9.00 57.75 12.42
C ILE A 595 9.10 58.30 10.98
N ALA A 596 8.01 58.25 10.20
CA ALA A 596 7.97 58.78 8.84
C ALA A 596 8.13 60.31 8.78
N CYS A 597 7.90 61.03 9.88
CA CYS A 597 8.14 62.47 9.99
C CYS A 597 9.57 62.85 10.40
N LEU A 598 10.44 61.87 10.71
CA LEU A 598 11.83 62.15 11.04
C LEU A 598 12.60 62.65 9.81
N PRO A 599 13.58 63.57 9.97
CA PRO A 599 14.41 64.03 8.87
C PRO A 599 15.20 62.84 8.28
N GLN A 600 15.03 62.58 6.99
CA GLN A 600 15.76 61.54 6.28
C GLN A 600 17.25 61.89 6.19
N ALA A 601 18.13 61.00 6.62
CA ALA A 601 19.57 61.17 6.48
C ALA A 601 19.96 61.11 4.99
N LEU A 602 20.86 62.00 4.54
CA LEU A 602 21.29 62.12 3.13
C LEU A 602 22.04 60.89 2.55
N ALA A 603 22.21 59.81 3.32
CA ALA A 603 22.92 58.61 2.88
C ALA A 603 21.97 57.64 2.18
N ALA A 604 22.25 57.33 0.91
CA ALA A 604 21.43 56.50 0.02
C ALA A 604 21.22 55.04 0.49
N ASP A 605 21.97 54.59 1.51
CA ASP A 605 21.89 53.25 2.10
C ASP A 605 21.55 53.29 3.61
N SER A 606 20.93 54.36 4.10
CA SER A 606 20.52 54.44 5.51
C SER A 606 19.38 53.46 5.83
N VAL A 607 19.37 52.94 7.05
CA VAL A 607 18.31 52.02 7.52
C VAL A 607 16.94 52.71 7.52
N HIS A 608 16.91 54.02 7.78
CA HIS A 608 15.70 54.83 7.64
C HIS A 608 15.15 54.77 6.22
N GLU A 609 15.99 54.94 5.20
CA GLU A 609 15.55 54.96 3.81
C GLU A 609 14.99 53.60 3.34
N ARG A 610 15.59 52.50 3.79
CA ARG A 610 15.18 51.14 3.43
C ARG A 610 13.86 50.72 4.08
N ASP A 611 13.75 50.89 5.40
CA ASP A 611 12.71 50.23 6.20
C ASP A 611 11.64 51.19 6.74
N PHE A 612 11.92 52.51 6.75
CA PHE A 612 11.10 53.52 7.44
C PHE A 612 10.85 54.81 6.63
N SER A 613 11.20 54.83 5.34
CA SER A 613 11.14 56.01 4.47
C SER A 613 9.72 56.51 4.22
N SER A 614 8.74 55.62 4.25
CA SER A 614 7.33 55.93 4.05
C SER A 614 6.46 55.32 5.15
N TRP A 615 5.29 55.91 5.37
CA TRP A 615 4.34 55.40 6.37
C TRP A 615 3.99 53.90 6.18
N PRO A 616 3.73 53.39 4.95
CA PRO A 616 3.47 51.96 4.75
C PRO A 616 4.66 51.06 5.11
N LEU A 617 5.88 51.44 4.72
CA LEU A 617 7.09 50.67 5.03
C LEU A 617 7.39 50.70 6.52
N ALA A 618 7.30 51.86 7.16
CA ALA A 618 7.46 51.98 8.61
C ALA A 618 6.41 51.16 9.37
N PHE A 619 5.16 51.13 8.89
CA PHE A 619 4.09 50.31 9.46
C PHE A 619 4.38 48.80 9.32
N GLU A 620 4.80 48.35 8.13
CA GLU A 620 5.16 46.96 7.87
C GLU A 620 6.37 46.50 8.70
N SER A 621 7.41 47.34 8.80
CA SER A 621 8.60 47.08 9.61
C SER A 621 8.29 47.01 11.11
N LEU A 622 7.43 47.90 11.62
CA LEU A 622 6.99 47.85 13.02
C LEU A 622 6.08 46.64 13.30
N LEU A 623 5.24 46.24 12.35
CA LEU A 623 4.41 45.04 12.48
C LEU A 623 5.27 43.77 12.47
N SER A 624 6.28 43.72 11.59
CA SER A 624 7.27 42.64 11.53
C SER A 624 8.09 42.57 12.83
N SER A 625 8.42 43.72 13.41
CA SER A 625 9.07 43.84 14.74
C SER A 625 8.15 43.34 15.86
N ALA A 626 6.85 43.67 15.81
CA ALA A 626 5.85 43.23 16.79
C ALA A 626 5.63 41.70 16.80
N PHE A 627 5.75 41.05 15.63
CA PHE A 627 5.68 39.60 15.49
C PHE A 627 7.05 38.89 15.60
N ASN A 628 8.13 39.61 15.89
CA ASN A 628 9.49 39.08 15.99
C ASN A 628 10.00 38.41 14.69
N VAL A 629 9.53 38.89 13.54
CA VAL A 629 9.94 38.46 12.19
C VAL A 629 10.99 39.41 11.60
N TYR A 630 11.18 40.58 12.21
CA TYR A 630 12.22 41.53 11.83
C TYR A 630 13.61 40.96 12.19
N GLY A 631 14.47 40.79 11.18
CA GLY A 631 15.75 40.08 11.33
C GLY A 631 16.67 40.70 12.38
N SER A 632 17.44 39.86 13.08
CA SER A 632 18.46 40.30 14.06
C SER A 632 19.45 41.29 13.47
N ASP A 633 19.89 41.03 12.24
CA ASP A 633 20.87 41.83 11.52
C ASP A 633 20.34 43.25 11.25
N ASN A 634 19.02 43.40 11.09
CA ASN A 634 18.40 44.70 10.92
C ASN A 634 18.43 45.52 12.22
N TYR A 635 18.28 44.88 13.39
CA TYR A 635 18.43 45.58 14.67
C TYR A 635 19.88 45.99 14.93
N GLU A 636 20.86 45.16 14.55
CA GLU A 636 22.28 45.50 14.64
C GLU A 636 22.64 46.69 13.75
N GLN A 637 22.11 46.73 12.52
CA GLN A 637 22.26 47.86 11.61
C GLN A 637 21.64 49.14 12.19
N ILE A 638 20.44 49.06 12.78
CA ILE A 638 19.82 50.19 13.49
C ILE A 638 20.71 50.65 14.65
N ALA A 639 21.33 49.72 15.40
CA ALA A 639 22.16 50.04 16.57
C ALA A 639 23.45 50.79 16.19
N VAL A 640 24.03 50.48 15.02
CA VAL A 640 25.26 51.12 14.51
C VAL A 640 24.98 52.41 13.72
N ALA A 641 23.76 52.59 13.18
CA ALA A 641 23.38 53.79 12.41
C ALA A 641 23.46 55.11 13.23
N ASP A 642 23.86 56.22 12.62
CA ASP A 642 23.97 57.54 13.30
C ASP A 642 22.62 58.29 13.35
N GLU A 643 21.56 57.60 13.79
CA GLU A 643 20.18 58.10 13.79
C GLU A 643 19.55 57.94 15.18
N PRO A 644 19.89 58.81 16.15
CA PRO A 644 19.51 58.61 17.55
C PRO A 644 18.00 58.63 17.77
N MET A 645 17.25 59.44 17.00
CA MET A 645 15.79 59.52 17.14
C MET A 645 15.09 58.25 16.65
N LEU A 646 15.52 57.69 15.52
CA LEU A 646 14.96 56.43 15.01
C LEU A 646 15.18 55.29 16.03
N LYS A 647 16.39 55.18 16.59
CA LYS A 647 16.70 54.21 17.65
C LYS A 647 15.74 54.34 18.83
N TRP A 648 15.52 55.55 19.33
CA TRP A 648 14.62 55.79 20.46
C TRP A 648 13.18 55.41 20.16
N PHE A 649 12.65 55.75 18.97
CA PHE A 649 11.29 55.37 18.59
C PHE A 649 11.12 53.86 18.43
N VAL A 650 12.08 53.16 17.82
CA VAL A 650 12.05 51.70 17.67
C VAL A 650 12.17 51.01 19.02
N MET A 651 13.07 51.46 19.90
CA MET A 651 13.21 50.94 21.27
C MET A 651 11.94 51.20 22.11
N ALA A 652 11.36 52.40 22.01
CA ALA A 652 10.14 52.76 22.73
C ALA A 652 8.95 51.91 22.26
N PHE A 653 8.82 51.69 20.95
CA PHE A 653 7.82 50.79 20.39
C PHE A 653 8.00 49.37 20.91
N ALA A 654 9.22 48.82 20.82
CA ALA A 654 9.54 47.48 21.30
C ALA A 654 9.28 47.31 22.79
N ALA A 655 9.65 48.29 23.63
CA ALA A 655 9.38 48.27 25.06
C ALA A 655 7.87 48.31 25.35
N CYS A 656 7.12 49.21 24.71
CA CYS A 656 5.68 49.33 24.92
C CYS A 656 4.93 48.08 24.44
N TRP A 657 5.31 47.51 23.30
CA TRP A 657 4.66 46.34 22.74
C TRP A 657 5.07 45.04 23.46
N HIS A 658 6.35 44.69 23.43
CA HIS A 658 6.85 43.40 23.91
C HIS A 658 6.87 43.29 25.44
N VAL A 659 7.18 44.38 26.15
CA VAL A 659 7.27 44.34 27.62
C VAL A 659 5.93 44.64 28.28
N TYR A 660 5.18 45.60 27.76
CA TYR A 660 3.93 46.03 28.41
C TYR A 660 2.68 45.41 27.79
N LEU A 661 2.36 45.71 26.53
CA LEU A 661 1.07 45.33 25.92
C LEU A 661 0.92 43.82 25.71
N MET A 662 1.98 43.11 25.29
CA MET A 662 1.96 41.66 25.12
C MET A 662 1.79 40.94 26.46
N ASN A 663 2.54 41.34 27.50
CA ASN A 663 2.40 40.74 28.83
C ASN A 663 1.03 41.03 29.45
N LEU A 664 0.48 42.23 29.21
CA LEU A 664 -0.87 42.58 29.61
C LEU A 664 -1.91 41.70 28.88
N MET A 665 -1.75 41.47 27.57
CA MET A 665 -2.60 40.58 26.79
C MET A 665 -2.59 39.16 27.34
N VAL A 666 -1.40 38.61 27.61
CA VAL A 666 -1.26 37.27 28.18
C VAL A 666 -1.95 37.18 29.54
N ALA A 667 -1.74 38.16 30.42
CA ALA A 667 -2.39 38.18 31.73
C ALA A 667 -3.91 38.23 31.63
N GLN A 668 -4.47 39.08 30.76
CA GLN A 668 -5.92 39.20 30.56
C GLN A 668 -6.51 37.92 29.95
N LEU A 669 -5.87 37.34 28.93
CA LEU A 669 -6.32 36.09 28.31
C LEU A 669 -6.27 34.92 29.31
N CYS A 670 -5.23 34.83 30.15
CA CYS A 670 -5.14 33.80 31.19
C CYS A 670 -6.24 33.94 32.23
N GLN A 671 -6.55 35.16 32.67
CA GLN A 671 -7.63 35.41 33.62
C GLN A 671 -8.98 34.99 33.02
N ARG A 672 -9.26 35.43 31.78
CA ARG A 672 -10.50 35.11 31.06
C ARG A 672 -10.66 33.64 30.75
N TYR A 673 -9.58 32.96 30.40
CA TYR A 673 -9.56 31.52 30.23
C TYR A 673 -10.05 30.80 31.49
N ASN A 674 -9.52 31.16 32.66
CA ASN A 674 -9.90 30.54 33.93
C ASN A 674 -11.37 30.79 34.31
N GLU A 675 -11.89 31.99 34.03
CA GLU A 675 -13.30 32.33 34.25
C GLU A 675 -14.24 31.50 33.36
N ILE A 676 -13.87 31.30 32.08
CA ILE A 676 -14.74 30.68 31.07
C ILE A 676 -14.65 29.15 31.06
N TYR A 677 -13.55 28.56 31.56
CA TYR A 677 -13.25 27.13 31.40
C TYR A 677 -14.39 26.19 31.86
N HIS A 678 -14.98 26.46 33.03
CA HIS A 678 -16.05 25.64 33.59
C HIS A 678 -17.35 25.75 32.79
N ASP A 679 -17.70 26.96 32.34
CA ASP A 679 -18.91 27.23 31.56
C ASP A 679 -18.78 26.70 30.12
N ALA A 680 -17.59 26.78 29.53
CA ALA A 680 -17.30 26.22 28.21
C ALA A 680 -17.51 24.69 28.16
N ARG A 681 -17.22 23.99 29.25
CA ARG A 681 -17.51 22.55 29.39
C ARG A 681 -19.00 22.24 29.40
N GLY A 682 -19.80 23.08 30.06
CA GLY A 682 -21.26 23.00 30.03
C GLY A 682 -21.80 23.22 28.61
N ASN A 683 -21.40 24.32 27.98
CA ASN A 683 -21.82 24.69 26.63
C ASN A 683 -21.43 23.65 25.57
N ALA A 684 -20.22 23.10 25.63
CA ALA A 684 -19.78 22.05 24.70
C ALA A 684 -20.67 20.78 24.77
N ARG A 685 -21.12 20.41 25.98
CA ARG A 685 -22.05 19.28 26.15
C ARG A 685 -23.45 19.60 25.61
N LEU A 686 -23.95 20.81 25.85
CA LEU A 686 -25.22 21.29 25.32
C LEU A 686 -25.24 21.31 23.78
N THR A 687 -24.22 21.89 23.14
CA THR A 687 -24.10 21.93 21.67
C THR A 687 -24.05 20.52 21.07
N ARG A 688 -23.29 19.60 21.69
CA ARG A 688 -23.28 18.19 21.26
C ARG A 688 -24.65 17.53 21.41
N GLY A 689 -25.35 17.80 22.52
CA GLY A 689 -26.72 17.31 22.74
C GLY A 689 -27.71 17.80 21.68
N ILE A 690 -27.64 19.08 21.32
CA ILE A 690 -28.44 19.68 20.24
C ILE A 690 -28.13 18.99 18.91
N ASN A 691 -26.85 18.80 18.56
CA ASN A 691 -26.48 18.13 17.31
C ASN A 691 -26.99 16.68 17.24
N ILE A 692 -26.91 15.93 18.35
CA ILE A 692 -27.45 14.56 18.42
C ILE A 692 -28.98 14.58 18.23
N TYR A 693 -29.66 15.50 18.91
CA TYR A 693 -31.12 15.58 18.90
C TYR A 693 -31.69 16.09 17.56
N GLU A 694 -31.11 17.14 17.00
CA GLU A 694 -31.62 17.79 15.78
C GLU A 694 -31.11 17.12 14.50
N THR A 695 -29.91 16.55 14.51
CA THR A 695 -29.28 15.99 13.30
C THR A 695 -29.30 14.47 13.28
N SER A 696 -28.94 13.81 14.39
CA SER A 696 -28.80 12.34 14.42
C SER A 696 -30.12 11.62 14.70
N MET A 697 -30.94 12.09 15.64
CA MET A 697 -32.22 11.44 15.98
C MET A 697 -33.21 11.36 14.80
N PRO A 698 -33.36 12.38 13.93
CA PRO A 698 -34.27 12.28 12.78
C PRO A 698 -33.85 11.26 11.72
N LEU A 699 -32.57 10.85 11.71
CA LEU A 699 -32.05 9.81 10.81
C LEU A 699 -32.40 8.40 11.31
N ILE A 700 -32.79 8.25 12.59
CA ILE A 700 -33.19 6.96 13.15
C ILE A 700 -34.63 6.66 12.72
N SER A 701 -34.83 5.52 12.05
CA SER A 701 -36.17 5.10 11.67
C SER A 701 -37.04 4.86 12.91
N LYS A 702 -38.32 5.25 12.85
CA LYS A 702 -39.27 5.06 13.97
C LYS A 702 -39.26 3.62 14.49
N LYS A 703 -39.21 2.63 13.60
CA LYS A 703 -39.15 1.21 13.97
C LYS A 703 -37.94 0.86 14.83
N ARG A 704 -36.76 1.40 14.50
CA ARG A 704 -35.52 1.15 15.25
C ARG A 704 -35.52 1.88 16.59
N TRP A 705 -36.08 3.09 16.64
CA TRP A 705 -36.27 3.83 17.88
C TRP A 705 -37.23 3.12 18.84
N THR A 706 -38.40 2.69 18.35
CA THR A 706 -39.39 1.96 19.15
C THR A 706 -38.84 0.67 19.71
N ALA A 707 -38.17 -0.15 18.90
CA ALA A 707 -37.54 -1.39 19.37
C ALA A 707 -36.45 -1.15 20.43
N PHE A 708 -35.69 -0.05 20.32
CA PHE A 708 -34.69 0.32 21.33
C PHE A 708 -35.36 0.75 22.64
N VAL A 709 -36.38 1.61 22.59
CA VAL A 709 -37.11 2.05 23.78
C VAL A 709 -37.80 0.86 24.48
N GLU A 710 -38.41 -0.04 23.71
CA GLU A 710 -39.01 -1.27 24.25
C GLU A 710 -37.96 -2.18 24.90
N SER A 711 -36.74 -2.26 24.35
CA SER A 711 -35.65 -3.05 24.95
C SER A 711 -35.09 -2.51 26.26
N LEU A 712 -35.38 -1.25 26.60
CA LEU A 712 -34.93 -0.64 27.85
C LEU A 712 -35.88 -0.96 29.02
N HIS A 713 -37.03 -1.59 28.78
CA HIS A 713 -38.01 -1.96 29.79
C HIS A 713 -38.36 -0.80 30.77
N LEU A 714 -38.38 0.44 30.28
CA LEU A 714 -38.59 1.65 31.12
C LEU A 714 -39.97 1.71 31.78
N ASP A 715 -40.92 0.92 31.28
CA ASP A 715 -42.27 0.79 31.81
C ASP A 715 -42.38 -0.33 32.87
N GLU A 716 -41.32 -1.13 33.06
CA GLU A 716 -41.25 -2.15 34.11
C GLU A 716 -40.64 -1.55 35.38
N ALA A 717 -41.27 -1.82 36.53
CA ALA A 717 -40.76 -1.36 37.81
C ALA A 717 -39.42 -2.05 38.10
N CYS A 718 -38.36 -1.26 38.28
CA CYS A 718 -37.05 -1.79 38.67
C CYS A 718 -37.16 -2.41 40.08
N GLU A 719 -36.86 -3.69 40.24
CA GLU A 719 -36.80 -4.32 41.56
C GLU A 719 -35.65 -3.69 42.36
N LEU A 720 -35.98 -3.01 43.45
CA LEU A 720 -35.00 -2.44 44.37
C LEU A 720 -34.40 -3.57 45.19
N ASP A 721 -33.08 -3.75 45.11
CA ASP A 721 -32.35 -4.69 45.97
C ASP A 721 -32.35 -4.20 47.43
N GLU A 722 -32.05 -5.08 48.39
CA GLU A 722 -32.08 -4.82 49.84
C GLU A 722 -31.18 -3.65 50.31
N GLY A 723 -30.37 -3.07 49.42
CA GLY A 723 -29.51 -1.91 49.67
C GLY A 723 -30.04 -0.55 49.21
N ASP A 724 -31.14 -0.49 48.44
CA ASP A 724 -31.57 0.76 47.80
C ASP A 724 -32.56 1.55 48.68
N THR A 725 -32.17 2.78 49.07
CA THR A 725 -33.01 3.71 49.84
C THR A 725 -33.75 4.68 48.89
N GLY A 726 -34.88 4.23 48.36
CA GLY A 726 -35.80 5.04 47.55
C GLY A 726 -37.27 4.73 47.85
N PRO A 727 -38.20 5.69 47.69
CA PRO A 727 -39.62 5.43 47.90
C PRO A 727 -40.13 4.44 46.85
N ARG A 728 -40.80 3.37 47.30
CA ARG A 728 -41.46 2.39 46.42
C ARG A 728 -42.45 3.12 45.51
N GLY A 729 -42.20 3.13 44.21
CA GLY A 729 -43.13 3.63 43.21
C GLY A 729 -44.40 2.78 43.21
N ALA A 730 -45.56 3.44 43.25
CA ALA A 730 -46.87 2.83 43.08
C ALA A 730 -47.22 2.65 41.60
#